data_AF-A0A1S9D5L9-F1
#
_entry.id   AF-A0A1S9D5L9-F1
#
_cell.length_a   1.000
_cell.length_b   1.000
_cell.length_c   1.000
_cell.angle_alpha   90.00
_cell.angle_beta   90.00
_cell.angle_gamma   90.00
#
_symmetry.space_group_name_H-M   'P 1'
#
loop_
_entity.id
_entity.type
_entity.pdbx_description
1 polymer ?
#
loop_
_entity_poly.entity_id
_entity_poly.type
_entity_poly.pdbx_seq_one_letter_code
_entity_poly.pdbx_strand_id
1 'polypeptide(L)'
;MVLSPSDVPNKGPLFVKVTAVLTVIAFILVAYRIVWKVYMKSKIATDDAIISFSMAIQIVNTVMGDLACHYAFGRHRADVARTGGNRVLALKFFWLFQILYKLVLCLNKLSFLAFYLRLFPTRKFRLVCWITIALVLSGTFGFVIATIFQCIPVHASWHKDIPKKCVKNAEFRWSWAGYNTAMDIWVCLMPLPVLARLQLDRIRKIGVMIVFCMGLFVCITSIVRMSAMAESTKTNDPTWGSFDALMWSAIEASTGIICACLPFLKHPIQRLIPTWFVSLSNGSKKTRPSYRMSRLGSQSGIRTGGHRDEDYYGEADAESMGSQGPIAKGQIVMKTDIVMRNILTSARSILGSSDKMADESTVGSPIVADAFLEALAEAGVDYLFTVLGSDHPSIIEAYIRRQNDPTRQYPKMILFQHEFVAMSAADGYARISHKPACVIAHVDVGTAALGQGLHNASSGRAPVVVFAGVAPSTLLGEAPGSRSEHVQWYQDIRDQAALVAPYSRFSAEIKSPHNVGSLVHRAVLMATTGSPGPVYLTATREILATPIPSVEPRPKSVPSCHLGSLSPEAVEMIGNALLEAKAPLVITGYLGRSHRAVQQLITLADTVQGLRVFDSELREVCFPATHPACLTRSTGAAPAIQSADVILVLDADVPWIPRRVHPSPSAEIYHIDLDPRKERMNMFDIGASATFHADTTSALTQLNAYITSSPRLPALQEAWTSRAQDLLTAHKEGKARIDSRATAPLSTPNEPCTVDYLCSRIRASVPQDTIYITDSVTNQVPMTEQLQLTRPGSHLTKGGSGLGWSGGAAIGASLATARYDISDRPNLHLNETTKTPFICNIIGDGSFVFSVPTAVYWAAHRYQTPFLTVILNNGGWNATRQCLADVHPSGVAAGLSNRDLGISLVEDGPDYGEVAKAAANGNLWTKRVRSVGELDVVLREGIRVVVEERKSVVLDIVIR
;
A
#
# COMPACT_ATOMS: atom_id res chain seq x y z
N MET A 1 68.22 -30.99 -32.86
CA MET A 1 67.00 -31.55 -32.27
C MET A 1 65.80 -30.89 -32.94
N VAL A 2 65.15 -31.60 -33.86
CA VAL A 2 63.90 -31.14 -34.48
C VAL A 2 62.78 -31.61 -33.56
N LEU A 3 62.23 -30.70 -32.79
CA LEU A 3 61.04 -30.95 -31.96
C LEU A 3 59.87 -31.32 -32.88
N SER A 4 59.04 -32.28 -32.46
CA SER A 4 57.84 -32.68 -33.19
C SER A 4 56.89 -31.48 -33.36
N PRO A 5 56.06 -31.41 -34.42
CA PRO A 5 55.02 -30.37 -34.55
C PRO A 5 54.08 -30.27 -33.32
N SER A 6 54.04 -31.30 -32.47
CA SER A 6 53.34 -31.33 -31.18
C SER A 6 53.98 -30.51 -30.06
N ASP A 7 55.26 -30.14 -30.18
CA ASP A 7 56.05 -29.54 -29.10
C ASP A 7 56.17 -28.01 -29.22
N VAL A 8 55.57 -27.42 -30.27
CA VAL A 8 55.53 -25.97 -30.49
C VAL A 8 54.37 -25.36 -29.70
N PRO A 9 54.60 -24.38 -28.81
CA PRO A 9 53.54 -23.71 -28.06
C PRO A 9 52.48 -23.10 -28.98
N ASN A 10 51.24 -23.58 -28.86
CA ASN A 10 50.11 -23.15 -29.70
C ASN A 10 48.87 -22.85 -28.85
N LYS A 11 48.51 -21.57 -28.75
CA LYS A 11 47.31 -21.13 -28.01
C LYS A 11 46.02 -21.21 -28.85
N GLY A 12 46.11 -21.43 -30.16
CA GLY A 12 44.96 -21.44 -31.08
C GLY A 12 43.82 -22.41 -30.70
N PRO A 13 44.08 -23.68 -30.32
CA PRO A 13 43.04 -24.60 -29.89
C PRO A 13 42.27 -24.15 -28.65
N LEU A 14 42.92 -23.39 -27.75
CA LEU A 14 42.26 -22.80 -26.59
C LEU A 14 41.25 -21.73 -27.01
N PHE A 15 41.60 -20.89 -27.99
CA PHE A 15 40.70 -19.87 -28.55
C PHE A 15 39.43 -20.51 -29.09
N VAL A 16 39.56 -21.46 -30.01
CA VAL A 16 38.42 -22.14 -30.66
C VAL A 16 37.50 -22.80 -29.62
N LYS A 17 38.06 -23.47 -28.61
CA LYS A 17 37.26 -24.08 -27.55
C LYS A 17 36.44 -23.05 -26.76
N VAL A 18 37.07 -21.97 -26.33
CA VAL A 18 36.42 -20.92 -25.51
C VAL A 18 35.38 -20.16 -26.32
N THR A 19 35.72 -19.73 -27.54
CA THR A 19 34.83 -18.94 -28.40
C THR A 19 33.66 -19.76 -28.92
N ALA A 20 33.85 -21.02 -29.28
CA ALA A 20 32.76 -21.90 -29.70
C ALA A 20 31.74 -22.09 -28.56
N VAL A 21 32.20 -22.39 -27.34
CA VAL A 21 31.32 -22.59 -26.18
C VAL A 21 30.52 -21.31 -25.89
N LEU A 22 31.19 -20.16 -25.80
CA LEU A 22 30.51 -18.89 -25.48
C LEU A 22 29.55 -18.44 -26.59
N THR A 23 29.91 -18.65 -27.86
CA THR A 23 29.04 -18.29 -29.00
C THR A 23 27.80 -19.20 -29.05
N VAL A 24 27.95 -20.50 -28.77
CA VAL A 24 26.81 -21.43 -28.70
C VAL A 24 25.87 -21.06 -27.55
N ILE A 25 26.40 -20.74 -26.37
CA ILE A 25 25.58 -20.29 -25.23
C ILE A 25 24.84 -19.00 -25.60
N ALA A 26 25.52 -18.01 -26.17
CA ALA A 26 24.90 -16.77 -26.62
C ALA A 26 23.79 -17.01 -27.64
N PHE A 27 24.03 -17.89 -28.63
CA PHE A 27 23.05 -18.24 -29.65
C PHE A 27 21.79 -18.88 -29.06
N ILE A 28 21.96 -19.86 -28.15
CA ILE A 28 20.83 -20.53 -27.48
C ILE A 28 19.99 -19.50 -26.71
N LEU A 29 20.62 -18.56 -26.01
CA LEU A 29 19.92 -17.54 -25.23
C LEU A 29 19.16 -16.52 -26.11
N VAL A 30 19.74 -16.12 -27.25
CA VAL A 30 19.08 -15.25 -28.23
C VAL A 30 17.91 -15.98 -28.88
N ALA A 31 18.11 -17.24 -29.30
CA ALA A 31 17.05 -18.06 -29.86
C ALA A 31 15.90 -18.26 -28.86
N TYR A 32 16.23 -18.57 -27.60
CA TYR A 32 15.24 -18.66 -26.53
C TYR A 32 14.46 -17.35 -26.36
N ARG A 33 15.15 -16.21 -26.33
CA ARG A 33 14.53 -14.89 -26.19
C ARG A 33 13.51 -14.61 -27.30
N ILE A 34 13.83 -14.97 -28.55
CA ILE A 34 12.93 -14.79 -29.71
C ILE A 34 11.75 -15.78 -29.64
N VAL A 35 12.04 -17.08 -29.45
CA VAL A 35 11.01 -18.14 -29.38
C VAL A 35 10.03 -17.86 -28.25
N TRP A 36 10.51 -17.40 -27.10
CA TRP A 36 9.65 -17.04 -25.97
C TRP A 36 8.71 -15.88 -26.30
N LYS A 37 9.18 -14.87 -27.04
CA LYS A 37 8.34 -13.74 -27.49
C LYS A 37 7.29 -14.18 -28.50
N VAL A 38 7.65 -15.07 -29.43
CA VAL A 38 6.73 -15.67 -30.41
C VAL A 38 5.68 -16.53 -29.69
N TYR A 39 6.09 -17.36 -28.73
CA TYR A 39 5.20 -18.19 -27.92
C TYR A 39 4.21 -17.34 -27.10
N MET A 40 4.67 -16.22 -26.53
CA MET A 40 3.82 -15.28 -25.79
C MET A 40 3.03 -14.31 -26.68
N LYS A 41 3.00 -14.50 -28.02
CA LYS A 41 2.33 -13.62 -29.00
C LYS A 41 2.63 -12.13 -28.80
N SER A 42 3.84 -11.81 -28.36
CA SER A 42 4.26 -10.43 -28.07
C SER A 42 4.96 -9.83 -29.29
N LYS A 43 4.72 -8.55 -29.59
CA LYS A 43 5.42 -7.84 -30.67
C LYS A 43 6.95 -7.87 -30.44
N ILE A 44 7.69 -8.19 -31.50
CA ILE A 44 9.17 -8.11 -31.53
C ILE A 44 9.53 -6.64 -31.36
N ALA A 45 10.28 -6.33 -30.31
CA ALA A 45 10.69 -4.95 -30.04
C ALA A 45 12.05 -4.66 -30.68
N THR A 46 12.38 -3.37 -30.78
CA THR A 46 13.63 -2.90 -31.39
C THR A 46 14.88 -3.50 -30.73
N ASP A 47 14.86 -3.72 -29.41
CA ASP A 47 15.97 -4.37 -28.69
C ASP A 47 16.17 -5.84 -29.08
N ASP A 48 15.08 -6.56 -29.39
CA ASP A 48 15.11 -7.95 -29.84
C ASP A 48 15.71 -8.07 -31.26
N ALA A 49 15.40 -7.12 -32.16
CA ALA A 49 15.97 -7.07 -33.49
C ALA A 49 17.47 -6.73 -33.48
N ILE A 50 17.87 -5.74 -32.66
CA ILE A 50 19.27 -5.31 -32.54
C ILE A 50 20.15 -6.44 -32.00
N ILE A 51 19.71 -7.16 -30.96
CA ILE A 51 20.51 -8.25 -30.38
C ILE A 51 20.62 -9.46 -31.32
N SER A 52 19.58 -9.74 -32.10
CA SER A 52 19.58 -10.81 -33.11
C SER A 52 20.59 -10.50 -34.24
N PHE A 53 20.62 -9.24 -34.67
CA PHE A 53 21.62 -8.76 -35.63
C PHE A 53 23.04 -8.80 -35.04
N SER A 54 23.20 -8.43 -33.77
CA SER A 54 24.48 -8.56 -33.04
C SER A 54 24.99 -10.00 -33.02
N MET A 55 24.10 -10.97 -32.76
CA MET A 55 24.42 -12.40 -32.76
C MET A 55 24.89 -12.89 -34.13
N ALA A 56 24.25 -12.45 -35.22
CA ALA A 56 24.65 -12.83 -36.57
C ALA A 56 26.10 -12.35 -36.87
N ILE A 57 26.41 -11.10 -36.52
CA ILE A 57 27.76 -10.55 -36.67
C ILE A 57 28.75 -11.26 -35.74
N GLN A 58 28.34 -11.64 -34.53
CA GLN A 58 29.21 -12.35 -33.60
C GLN A 58 29.59 -13.75 -34.12
N ILE A 59 28.71 -14.47 -34.80
CA ILE A 59 29.06 -15.75 -35.44
C ILE A 59 30.15 -15.53 -36.48
N VAL A 60 29.99 -14.53 -37.34
CA VAL A 60 31.01 -14.18 -38.35
C VAL A 60 32.32 -13.77 -37.68
N ASN A 61 32.25 -12.98 -36.60
CA ASN A 61 33.40 -12.55 -35.83
C ASN A 61 34.17 -13.75 -35.22
N THR A 62 33.47 -14.72 -34.64
CA THR A 62 34.07 -15.97 -34.13
C THR A 62 34.76 -16.75 -35.24
N VAL A 63 34.13 -16.92 -36.41
CA VAL A 63 34.74 -17.59 -37.56
C VAL A 63 36.01 -16.86 -38.04
N MET A 64 36.00 -15.53 -38.10
CA MET A 64 37.21 -14.76 -38.45
C MET A 64 38.34 -14.95 -37.44
N GLY A 65 38.03 -15.01 -36.14
CA GLY A 65 39.00 -15.31 -35.08
C GLY A 65 39.59 -16.72 -35.20
N ASP A 66 38.74 -17.72 -35.46
CA ASP A 66 39.15 -19.11 -35.62
C ASP A 66 40.04 -19.29 -36.85
N LEU A 67 39.70 -18.65 -37.98
CA LEU A 67 40.54 -18.62 -39.17
C LEU A 67 41.89 -17.94 -38.89
N ALA A 68 41.92 -16.84 -38.12
CA ALA A 68 43.18 -16.22 -37.72
C ALA A 68 44.06 -17.21 -36.93
N CYS A 69 43.50 -17.92 -35.94
CA CYS A 69 44.22 -18.93 -35.16
C CYS A 69 44.65 -20.14 -36.00
N HIS A 70 43.82 -20.57 -36.95
CA HIS A 70 44.13 -21.67 -37.88
C HIS A 70 45.37 -21.37 -38.71
N TYR A 71 45.49 -20.14 -39.25
CA TYR A 71 46.64 -19.71 -40.05
C TYR A 71 47.87 -19.27 -39.24
N ALA A 72 47.91 -19.53 -37.93
CA ALA A 72 49.02 -19.33 -36.97
C ALA A 72 48.98 -18.10 -36.02
N PHE A 73 47.81 -17.48 -35.81
CA PHE A 73 47.64 -16.52 -34.70
C PHE A 73 47.65 -17.24 -33.33
N GLY A 74 48.44 -16.78 -32.36
CA GLY A 74 48.67 -17.51 -31.10
C GLY A 74 49.84 -18.51 -31.15
N ARG A 75 50.69 -18.41 -32.18
CA ARG A 75 52.03 -19.06 -32.25
C ARG A 75 53.11 -17.98 -32.32
N HIS A 76 54.30 -18.30 -31.82
CA HIS A 76 55.45 -17.38 -31.90
C HIS A 76 55.85 -17.10 -33.35
N ARG A 77 56.26 -15.86 -33.64
CA ARG A 77 56.66 -15.43 -35.00
C ARG A 77 57.69 -16.36 -35.65
N ALA A 78 58.64 -16.88 -34.86
CA ALA A 78 59.70 -17.76 -35.34
C ALA A 78 59.21 -19.16 -35.76
N ASP A 79 58.06 -19.60 -35.24
CA ASP A 79 57.56 -20.97 -35.42
C ASP A 79 56.38 -21.07 -36.41
N VAL A 80 55.95 -19.93 -36.97
CA VAL A 80 54.88 -19.87 -37.99
C VAL A 80 55.26 -20.64 -39.26
N ALA A 81 56.48 -20.44 -39.76
CA ALA A 81 56.97 -21.12 -40.97
C ALA A 81 57.18 -22.63 -40.76
N ARG A 82 57.52 -23.05 -39.53
CA ARG A 82 57.76 -24.45 -39.15
C ARG A 82 56.48 -25.29 -39.06
N THR A 83 55.33 -24.65 -38.88
CA THR A 83 54.04 -25.30 -38.65
C THR A 83 53.06 -25.16 -39.83
N GLY A 84 53.56 -24.74 -41.01
CA GLY A 84 52.76 -24.57 -42.23
C GLY A 84 51.78 -23.38 -42.21
N GLY A 85 51.90 -22.47 -41.24
CA GLY A 85 51.00 -21.33 -41.08
C GLY A 85 51.33 -20.14 -42.00
N ASN A 86 50.33 -19.32 -42.31
CA ASN A 86 50.47 -18.13 -43.14
C ASN A 86 50.22 -16.86 -42.33
N ARG A 87 51.30 -16.17 -41.95
CA ARG A 87 51.28 -14.93 -41.15
C ARG A 87 50.43 -13.82 -41.78
N VAL A 88 50.49 -13.66 -43.09
CA VAL A 88 49.76 -12.59 -43.80
C VAL A 88 48.26 -12.85 -43.69
N LEU A 89 47.86 -14.12 -43.88
CA LEU A 89 46.47 -14.52 -43.81
C LEU A 89 45.93 -14.45 -42.37
N ALA A 90 46.73 -14.86 -41.38
CA ALA A 90 46.41 -14.71 -39.96
C ALA A 90 46.18 -13.24 -39.56
N LEU A 91 47.05 -12.32 -40.01
CA LEU A 91 46.90 -10.88 -39.74
C LEU A 91 45.72 -10.25 -40.50
N LYS A 92 45.39 -10.75 -41.69
CA LYS A 92 44.22 -10.31 -42.46
C LYS A 92 42.92 -10.67 -41.76
N PHE A 93 42.77 -11.91 -41.29
CA PHE A 93 41.61 -12.35 -40.52
C PHE A 93 41.52 -11.67 -39.15
N PHE A 94 42.67 -11.42 -38.49
CA PHE A 94 42.71 -10.62 -37.27
C PHE A 94 42.26 -9.16 -37.48
N TRP A 95 42.59 -8.55 -38.61
CA TRP A 95 42.12 -7.21 -38.96
C TRP A 95 40.60 -7.18 -39.20
N LEU A 96 40.05 -8.19 -39.89
CA LEU A 96 38.60 -8.33 -40.07
C LEU A 96 37.88 -8.54 -38.72
N PHE A 97 38.42 -9.41 -37.86
CA PHE A 97 37.93 -9.62 -36.50
C PHE A 97 37.81 -8.30 -35.73
N GLN A 98 38.86 -7.45 -35.77
CA GLN A 98 38.84 -6.17 -35.07
C GLN A 98 37.76 -5.20 -35.53
N ILE A 99 37.28 -5.31 -36.77
CA ILE A 99 36.20 -4.48 -37.29
C ILE A 99 34.87 -5.03 -36.77
N LEU A 100 34.63 -6.32 -36.96
CA LEU A 100 33.38 -6.99 -36.58
C LEU A 100 33.15 -6.94 -35.06
N TYR A 101 34.19 -7.17 -34.25
CA TYR A 101 34.13 -7.05 -32.79
C TYR A 101 33.62 -5.68 -32.32
N LYS A 102 34.08 -4.57 -32.93
CA LYS A 102 33.63 -3.22 -32.54
C LYS A 102 32.15 -3.01 -32.86
N LEU A 103 31.68 -3.57 -33.98
CA LEU A 103 30.27 -3.53 -34.36
C LEU A 103 29.41 -4.33 -33.37
N VAL A 104 29.86 -5.53 -32.95
CA VAL A 104 29.17 -6.33 -31.94
C VAL A 104 29.03 -5.59 -30.62
N LEU A 105 30.10 -4.94 -30.14
CA LEU A 105 30.03 -4.16 -28.88
C LEU A 105 29.10 -2.95 -28.96
N CYS A 106 29.05 -2.28 -30.12
CA CYS A 106 28.09 -1.20 -30.36
C CYS A 106 26.65 -1.71 -30.29
N LEU A 107 26.35 -2.79 -31.02
CA LEU A 107 25.01 -3.38 -31.05
C LEU A 107 24.56 -3.90 -29.68
N ASN A 108 25.47 -4.47 -28.89
CA ASN A 108 25.18 -4.88 -27.50
C ASN A 108 24.75 -3.67 -26.65
N LYS A 109 25.49 -2.56 -26.72
CA LYS A 109 25.16 -1.31 -26.01
C LYS A 109 23.82 -0.72 -26.49
N LEU A 110 23.58 -0.74 -27.79
CA LEU A 110 22.30 -0.28 -28.36
C LEU A 110 21.12 -1.15 -27.92
N SER A 111 21.30 -2.46 -27.79
CA SER A 111 20.28 -3.36 -27.23
C SER A 111 19.95 -2.99 -25.78
N PHE A 112 20.95 -2.70 -24.93
CA PHE A 112 20.69 -2.24 -23.55
C PHE A 112 19.97 -0.88 -23.50
N LEU A 113 20.37 0.07 -24.33
CA LEU A 113 19.76 1.40 -24.38
C LEU A 113 18.31 1.34 -24.94
N ALA A 114 18.07 0.51 -25.94
CA ALA A 114 16.72 0.24 -26.45
C ALA A 114 15.83 -0.44 -25.38
N PHE A 115 16.40 -1.37 -24.60
CA PHE A 115 15.72 -1.97 -23.46
C PHE A 115 15.41 -0.92 -22.37
N TYR A 116 16.32 0.01 -22.07
CA TYR A 116 16.08 1.10 -21.12
C TYR A 116 15.00 2.09 -21.59
N LEU A 117 15.00 2.44 -22.88
CA LEU A 117 13.95 3.27 -23.49
C LEU A 117 12.56 2.62 -23.39
N ARG A 118 12.50 1.29 -23.38
CA ARG A 118 11.28 0.50 -23.18
C ARG A 118 10.88 0.39 -21.71
N LEU A 119 11.85 0.20 -20.82
CA LEU A 119 11.61 -0.03 -19.40
C LEU A 119 11.19 1.24 -18.66
N PHE A 120 11.75 2.39 -19.02
CA PHE A 120 11.54 3.65 -18.30
C PHE A 120 10.79 4.70 -19.14
N PRO A 121 9.54 5.06 -18.78
CA PRO A 121 8.72 5.98 -19.56
C PRO A 121 9.09 7.47 -19.37
N THR A 122 9.95 7.81 -18.41
CA THR A 122 10.25 9.19 -18.02
C THR A 122 10.96 10.00 -19.11
N ARG A 123 10.38 11.14 -19.53
CA ARG A 123 10.92 12.01 -20.61
C ARG A 123 12.39 12.41 -20.41
N LYS A 124 12.78 12.79 -19.19
CA LYS A 124 14.17 13.18 -18.85
C LYS A 124 15.15 12.02 -19.04
N PHE A 125 14.78 10.82 -18.62
CA PHE A 125 15.62 9.63 -18.74
C PHE A 125 15.73 9.16 -20.20
N ARG A 126 14.62 9.20 -20.96
CA ARG A 126 14.62 8.87 -22.39
C ARG A 126 15.49 9.83 -23.22
N LEU A 127 15.52 11.11 -22.88
CA LEU A 127 16.43 12.08 -23.51
C LEU A 127 17.90 11.69 -23.30
N VAL A 128 18.27 11.32 -22.06
CA VAL A 128 19.64 10.85 -21.75
C VAL A 128 19.98 9.56 -22.51
N CYS A 129 19.03 8.64 -22.67
CA CYS A 129 19.23 7.43 -23.47
C CYS A 129 19.52 7.76 -24.94
N TRP A 130 18.75 8.66 -25.55
CA TRP A 130 18.96 9.07 -26.95
C TRP A 130 20.30 9.78 -27.17
N ILE A 131 20.71 10.65 -26.25
CA ILE A 131 22.04 11.27 -26.28
C ILE A 131 23.13 10.19 -26.19
N THR A 132 22.97 9.20 -25.30
CA THR A 132 23.92 8.11 -25.14
C THR A 132 24.00 7.23 -26.40
N ILE A 133 22.87 6.96 -27.06
CA ILE A 133 22.83 6.23 -28.35
C ILE A 133 23.65 6.97 -29.41
N ALA A 134 23.48 8.29 -29.53
CA ALA A 134 24.24 9.10 -30.47
C ALA A 134 25.74 9.05 -30.17
N LEU A 135 26.14 9.15 -28.89
CA LEU A 135 27.54 9.06 -28.46
C LEU A 135 28.18 7.70 -28.75
N VAL A 136 27.45 6.60 -28.53
CA VAL A 136 27.93 5.24 -28.81
C VAL A 136 28.11 4.99 -30.31
N LEU A 137 27.14 5.42 -31.13
CA LEU A 137 27.19 5.29 -32.58
C LEU A 137 28.35 6.08 -33.18
N SER A 138 28.43 7.37 -32.84
CA SER A 138 29.46 8.28 -33.36
C SER A 138 30.88 7.84 -32.99
N GLY A 139 31.12 7.48 -31.72
CA GLY A 139 32.44 7.04 -31.29
C GLY A 139 32.82 5.69 -31.91
N THR A 140 31.91 4.71 -31.95
CA THR A 140 32.22 3.43 -32.59
C THR A 140 32.48 3.58 -34.08
N PHE A 141 31.68 4.37 -34.78
CA PHE A 141 31.86 4.65 -36.19
C PHE A 141 33.24 5.25 -36.48
N GLY A 142 33.66 6.24 -35.69
CA GLY A 142 35.00 6.83 -35.79
C GLY A 142 36.13 5.80 -35.60
N PHE A 143 36.04 4.94 -34.60
CA PHE A 143 37.04 3.90 -34.36
C PHE A 143 37.04 2.77 -35.40
N VAL A 144 35.88 2.44 -35.98
CA VAL A 144 35.78 1.47 -37.09
C VAL A 144 36.47 2.02 -38.34
N ILE A 145 36.19 3.27 -38.73
CA ILE A 145 36.86 3.93 -39.85
C ILE A 145 38.38 3.99 -39.61
N ALA A 146 38.80 4.40 -38.41
CA ALA A 146 40.21 4.43 -38.07
C ALA A 146 40.88 3.04 -38.09
N THR A 147 40.14 1.97 -37.79
CA THR A 147 40.64 0.58 -37.91
C THR A 147 40.77 0.16 -39.37
N ILE A 148 39.83 0.55 -40.23
CA ILE A 148 39.87 0.26 -41.67
C ILE A 148 41.09 0.93 -42.31
N PHE A 149 41.34 2.20 -41.96
CA PHE A 149 42.43 3.02 -42.50
C PHE A 149 43.64 3.10 -41.55
N GLN A 150 43.87 2.09 -40.71
CA GLN A 150 44.96 2.11 -39.72
C GLN A 150 46.36 2.22 -40.33
N CYS A 151 46.52 1.86 -41.61
CA CYS A 151 47.74 2.02 -42.40
C CYS A 151 47.40 2.53 -43.80
N ILE A 152 48.29 3.35 -44.36
CA ILE A 152 48.26 3.78 -45.76
C ILE A 152 49.51 3.23 -46.45
N PRO A 153 49.36 2.37 -47.48
CA PRO A 153 48.10 1.80 -48.01
C PRO A 153 47.48 0.72 -47.08
N VAL A 154 46.16 0.50 -47.17
CA VAL A 154 45.38 -0.37 -46.24
C VAL A 154 45.96 -1.77 -46.10
N HIS A 155 46.43 -2.36 -47.20
CA HIS A 155 47.00 -3.71 -47.23
C HIS A 155 48.31 -3.85 -46.44
N ALA A 156 48.96 -2.74 -46.07
CA ALA A 156 50.09 -2.73 -45.14
C ALA A 156 49.72 -3.14 -43.70
N SER A 157 48.41 -3.23 -43.42
CA SER A 157 47.86 -3.80 -42.18
C SER A 157 48.26 -5.26 -42.00
N TRP A 158 48.23 -6.06 -43.06
CA TRP A 158 48.55 -7.50 -43.03
C TRP A 158 49.83 -7.86 -43.80
N HIS A 159 50.27 -7.06 -44.77
CA HIS A 159 51.63 -7.13 -45.35
C HIS A 159 52.57 -6.20 -44.59
N LYS A 160 53.39 -6.75 -43.70
CA LYS A 160 54.26 -5.92 -42.85
C LYS A 160 55.54 -5.44 -43.54
N ASP A 161 55.89 -6.00 -44.68
CA ASP A 161 57.20 -5.81 -45.34
C ASP A 161 57.21 -4.70 -46.42
N ILE A 162 56.10 -3.98 -46.57
CA ILE A 162 55.98 -2.84 -47.50
C ILE A 162 56.18 -1.48 -46.79
N PRO A 163 56.68 -0.45 -47.50
CA PRO A 163 56.74 0.92 -46.98
C PRO A 163 55.34 1.41 -46.61
N LYS A 164 55.18 1.92 -45.39
CA LYS A 164 53.85 2.24 -44.84
C LYS A 164 53.90 3.37 -43.83
N LYS A 165 52.83 4.16 -43.82
CA LYS A 165 52.51 5.08 -42.72
C LYS A 165 51.33 4.50 -41.95
N CYS A 166 51.54 4.06 -40.72
CA CYS A 166 50.50 3.48 -39.88
C CYS A 166 50.27 4.33 -38.62
N VAL A 167 49.05 4.29 -38.10
CA VAL A 167 48.74 4.82 -36.78
C VAL A 167 49.52 4.04 -35.72
N LYS A 168 49.93 4.72 -34.64
CA LYS A 168 50.57 4.08 -33.50
C LYS A 168 49.60 3.11 -32.83
N ASN A 169 49.79 1.82 -33.12
CA ASN A 169 48.85 0.76 -32.71
C ASN A 169 48.62 0.68 -31.20
N ALA A 170 49.65 0.97 -30.37
CA ALA A 170 49.50 0.97 -28.92
C ALA A 170 48.55 2.07 -28.44
N GLU A 171 48.82 3.32 -28.83
CA GLU A 171 48.01 4.49 -28.48
C GLU A 171 46.56 4.32 -28.98
N PHE A 172 46.39 3.91 -30.25
CA PHE A 172 45.08 3.70 -30.85
C PHE A 172 44.24 2.64 -30.12
N ARG A 173 44.86 1.51 -29.74
CA ARG A 173 44.19 0.44 -29.00
C ARG A 173 43.81 0.90 -27.58
N TRP A 174 44.68 1.65 -26.90
CA TRP A 174 44.40 2.26 -25.60
C TRP A 174 43.23 3.24 -25.65
N SER A 175 43.16 4.09 -26.68
CA SER A 175 42.03 5.00 -26.89
C SER A 175 40.71 4.26 -27.09
N TRP A 176 40.70 3.20 -27.92
CA TRP A 176 39.52 2.36 -28.08
C TRP A 176 39.11 1.71 -26.76
N ALA A 177 40.07 1.16 -26.01
CA ALA A 177 39.76 0.48 -24.77
C ALA A 177 39.22 1.42 -23.69
N GLY A 178 39.80 2.59 -23.53
CA GLY A 178 39.30 3.60 -22.60
C GLY A 178 37.89 4.06 -22.98
N TYR A 179 37.66 4.38 -24.25
CA TYR A 179 36.34 4.79 -24.74
C TYR A 179 35.28 3.70 -24.51
N ASN A 180 35.55 2.46 -24.93
CA ASN A 180 34.59 1.37 -24.81
C ASN A 180 34.25 1.07 -23.35
N THR A 181 35.26 0.97 -22.47
CA THR A 181 35.07 0.72 -21.03
C THR A 181 34.32 1.87 -20.35
N ALA A 182 34.61 3.14 -20.71
CA ALA A 182 33.89 4.28 -20.17
C ALA A 182 32.39 4.25 -20.54
N MET A 183 32.08 3.87 -21.78
CA MET A 183 30.70 3.71 -22.23
C MET A 183 29.99 2.53 -21.53
N ASP A 184 30.70 1.43 -21.26
CA ASP A 184 30.15 0.30 -20.49
C ASP A 184 29.80 0.71 -19.05
N ILE A 185 30.70 1.44 -18.38
CA ILE A 185 30.44 1.97 -17.02
C ILE A 185 29.26 2.95 -17.03
N TRP A 186 29.21 3.87 -18.00
CA TRP A 186 28.12 4.84 -18.10
C TRP A 186 26.76 4.18 -18.30
N VAL A 187 26.65 3.23 -19.24
CA VAL A 187 25.40 2.49 -19.52
C VAL A 187 24.98 1.65 -18.30
N CYS A 188 25.93 1.17 -17.49
CA CYS A 188 25.64 0.43 -16.26
C CYS A 188 25.10 1.34 -15.13
N LEU A 189 25.69 2.52 -14.92
CA LEU A 189 25.36 3.40 -13.80
C LEU A 189 24.12 4.28 -14.05
N MET A 190 23.86 4.63 -15.31
CA MET A 190 22.77 5.54 -15.71
C MET A 190 21.38 5.23 -15.11
N PRO A 191 20.89 3.98 -15.02
CA PRO A 191 19.56 3.70 -14.46
C PRO A 191 19.47 3.77 -12.92
N LEU A 192 20.60 3.77 -12.19
CA LEU A 192 20.62 3.66 -10.72
C LEU A 192 19.88 4.78 -9.99
N PRO A 193 20.05 6.08 -10.33
CA PRO A 193 19.36 7.16 -9.63
C PRO A 193 17.83 7.12 -9.83
N VAL A 194 17.37 6.53 -10.94
CA VAL A 194 15.93 6.34 -11.22
C VAL A 194 15.39 5.15 -10.44
N LEU A 195 16.14 4.04 -10.40
CA LEU A 195 15.79 2.84 -9.64
C LEU A 195 15.76 3.09 -8.13
N ALA A 196 16.67 3.91 -7.61
CA ALA A 196 16.72 4.27 -6.18
C ALA A 196 15.48 5.08 -5.72
N ARG A 197 14.77 5.72 -6.65
CA ARG A 197 13.55 6.51 -6.37
C ARG A 197 12.26 5.70 -6.54
N LEU A 198 12.35 4.42 -6.94
CA LEU A 198 11.20 3.56 -7.23
C LEU A 198 11.00 2.55 -6.08
N GLN A 199 9.89 2.67 -5.34
CA GLN A 199 9.52 1.74 -4.27
C GLN A 199 9.03 0.40 -4.87
N LEU A 200 9.94 -0.55 -5.05
CA LEU A 200 9.66 -1.86 -5.64
C LEU A 200 9.58 -2.98 -4.58
N ASP A 201 8.64 -3.93 -4.76
CA ASP A 201 8.54 -5.14 -3.93
C ASP A 201 9.85 -5.96 -3.95
N ARG A 202 10.07 -6.84 -2.95
CA ARG A 202 11.33 -7.60 -2.80
C ARG A 202 11.69 -8.47 -4.03
N ILE A 203 10.72 -8.99 -4.77
CA ILE A 203 10.92 -9.81 -5.99
C ILE A 203 11.30 -8.90 -7.18
N ARG A 204 10.68 -7.74 -7.30
CA ARG A 204 11.03 -6.72 -8.30
C ARG A 204 12.39 -6.10 -8.00
N LYS A 205 12.74 -5.92 -6.72
CA LYS A 205 14.06 -5.49 -6.25
C LYS A 205 15.15 -6.51 -6.59
N ILE A 206 14.89 -7.81 -6.44
CA ILE A 206 15.81 -8.88 -6.90
C ILE A 206 16.00 -8.82 -8.42
N GLY A 207 14.93 -8.63 -9.19
CA GLY A 207 15.01 -8.47 -10.65
C GLY A 207 15.88 -7.28 -11.08
N VAL A 208 15.76 -6.15 -10.37
CA VAL A 208 16.60 -4.96 -10.56
C VAL A 208 18.06 -5.20 -10.15
N MET A 209 18.29 -5.90 -9.04
CA MET A 209 19.65 -6.28 -8.62
C MET A 209 20.32 -7.22 -9.62
N ILE A 210 19.58 -8.16 -10.23
CA ILE A 210 20.10 -9.03 -11.28
C ILE A 210 20.51 -8.18 -12.51
N VAL A 211 19.67 -7.24 -12.96
CA VAL A 211 20.02 -6.30 -14.06
C VAL A 211 21.28 -5.50 -13.75
N PHE A 212 21.45 -5.07 -12.51
CA PHE A 212 22.64 -4.35 -12.06
C PHE A 212 23.90 -5.23 -11.99
N CYS A 213 23.82 -6.43 -11.41
CA CYS A 213 24.93 -7.39 -11.37
C CYS A 213 25.41 -7.78 -12.78
N MET A 214 24.50 -7.82 -13.75
CA MET A 214 24.81 -8.13 -15.15
C MET A 214 25.57 -6.98 -15.84
N GLY A 215 25.20 -5.72 -15.58
CA GLY A 215 25.95 -4.56 -16.06
C GLY A 215 27.37 -4.48 -15.47
N LEU A 216 27.53 -4.89 -14.20
CA LEU A 216 28.83 -4.96 -13.53
C LEU A 216 29.74 -6.03 -14.15
N PHE A 217 29.19 -7.19 -14.54
CA PHE A 217 29.97 -8.27 -15.16
C PHE A 217 30.58 -7.85 -16.50
N VAL A 218 29.83 -7.14 -17.34
CA VAL A 218 30.35 -6.61 -18.62
C VAL A 218 31.52 -5.66 -18.36
N CYS A 219 31.37 -4.74 -17.40
CA CYS A 219 32.44 -3.81 -17.02
C CYS A 219 33.72 -4.55 -16.56
N ILE A 220 33.58 -5.63 -15.79
CA ILE A 220 34.71 -6.46 -15.35
C ILE A 220 35.45 -7.05 -16.56
N THR A 221 34.72 -7.63 -17.53
CA THR A 221 35.37 -8.21 -18.72
C THR A 221 36.11 -7.15 -19.56
N SER A 222 35.57 -5.93 -19.65
CA SER A 222 36.21 -4.79 -20.33
C SER A 222 37.48 -4.31 -19.62
N ILE A 223 37.48 -4.29 -18.28
CA ILE A 223 38.66 -3.94 -17.45
C ILE A 223 39.75 -5.02 -17.59
N VAL A 224 39.37 -6.30 -17.54
CA VAL A 224 40.34 -7.39 -17.71
C VAL A 224 40.97 -7.37 -19.10
N ARG A 225 40.19 -7.10 -20.15
CA ARG A 225 40.73 -6.89 -21.51
C ARG A 225 41.72 -5.72 -21.56
N MET A 226 41.43 -4.61 -20.87
CA MET A 226 42.35 -3.48 -20.79
C MET A 226 43.69 -3.89 -20.17
N SER A 227 43.67 -4.75 -19.15
CA SER A 227 44.89 -5.29 -18.52
C SER A 227 45.66 -6.24 -19.45
N ALA A 228 44.97 -7.14 -20.16
CA ALA A 228 45.58 -8.03 -21.14
C ALA A 228 46.20 -7.26 -22.32
N MET A 229 45.58 -6.15 -22.71
CA MET A 229 46.08 -5.27 -23.74
C MET A 229 47.33 -4.50 -23.29
N ALA A 230 47.43 -4.11 -22.03
CA ALA A 230 48.64 -3.49 -21.47
C ALA A 230 49.86 -4.43 -21.62
N GLU A 231 49.67 -5.73 -21.38
CA GLU A 231 50.74 -6.72 -21.55
C GLU A 231 51.12 -6.91 -23.02
N SER A 232 50.14 -6.86 -23.93
CA SER A 232 50.39 -6.97 -25.38
C SER A 232 51.27 -5.87 -25.97
N THR A 233 51.37 -4.71 -25.29
CA THR A 233 52.21 -3.59 -25.74
C THR A 233 53.69 -3.75 -25.40
N LYS A 234 54.04 -4.72 -24.53
CA LYS A 234 55.42 -4.96 -24.08
C LYS A 234 56.18 -5.95 -24.97
N THR A 235 55.49 -6.68 -25.84
CA THR A 235 56.07 -7.77 -26.63
C THR A 235 56.27 -7.39 -28.10
N ASN A 236 57.44 -7.73 -28.68
CA ASN A 236 57.75 -7.51 -30.10
C ASN A 236 57.20 -8.61 -31.04
N ASP A 237 56.43 -9.56 -30.52
CA ASP A 237 55.78 -10.63 -31.28
C ASP A 237 54.30 -10.31 -31.51
N PRO A 238 53.89 -9.86 -32.72
CA PRO A 238 52.53 -9.39 -32.95
C PRO A 238 51.49 -10.53 -32.99
N THR A 239 51.89 -11.78 -33.28
CA THR A 239 50.95 -12.93 -33.36
C THR A 239 50.79 -13.62 -32.01
N TRP A 240 51.85 -13.69 -31.20
CA TRP A 240 51.78 -14.25 -29.84
C TRP A 240 51.30 -13.22 -28.82
N GLY A 241 51.88 -12.01 -28.83
CA GLY A 241 51.60 -10.97 -27.84
C GLY A 241 50.21 -10.36 -27.95
N SER A 242 49.60 -10.37 -29.13
CA SER A 242 48.21 -9.89 -29.32
C SER A 242 47.16 -10.99 -29.10
N PHE A 243 47.56 -12.22 -28.80
CA PHE A 243 46.62 -13.34 -28.61
C PHE A 243 45.71 -13.14 -27.40
N ASP A 244 46.25 -12.70 -26.27
CA ASP A 244 45.44 -12.54 -25.05
C ASP A 244 44.43 -11.38 -25.24
N ALA A 245 44.81 -10.34 -25.98
CA ALA A 245 43.88 -9.28 -26.38
C ALA A 245 42.78 -9.78 -27.35
N LEU A 246 43.11 -10.68 -28.29
CA LEU A 246 42.14 -11.33 -29.17
C LEU A 246 41.14 -12.19 -28.37
N MET A 247 41.65 -13.04 -27.46
CA MET A 247 40.86 -13.90 -26.59
C MET A 247 39.87 -13.08 -25.75
N TRP A 248 40.37 -12.07 -25.02
CA TRP A 248 39.52 -11.25 -24.16
C TRP A 248 38.51 -10.39 -24.95
N SER A 249 38.84 -9.98 -26.18
CA SER A 249 37.88 -9.28 -27.06
C SER A 249 36.73 -10.20 -27.50
N ALA A 250 37.02 -11.48 -27.77
CA ALA A 250 35.98 -12.46 -28.10
C ALA A 250 35.10 -12.82 -26.90
N ILE A 251 35.69 -12.93 -25.71
CA ILE A 251 34.98 -13.14 -24.44
C ILE A 251 34.05 -11.95 -24.14
N GLU A 252 34.55 -10.72 -24.25
CA GLU A 252 33.78 -9.47 -24.02
C GLU A 252 32.57 -9.40 -24.96
N ALA A 253 32.76 -9.65 -26.26
CA ALA A 253 31.68 -9.64 -27.24
C ALA A 253 30.58 -10.67 -26.96
N SER A 254 30.97 -11.92 -26.65
CA SER A 254 30.03 -13.00 -26.35
C SER A 254 29.30 -12.78 -25.03
N THR A 255 30.03 -12.31 -24.00
CA THR A 255 29.49 -12.00 -22.68
C THR A 255 28.47 -10.87 -22.73
N GLY A 256 28.72 -9.83 -23.53
CA GLY A 256 27.77 -8.73 -23.74
C GLY A 256 26.42 -9.21 -24.30
N ILE A 257 26.43 -10.16 -25.25
CA ILE A 257 25.20 -10.74 -25.80
C ILE A 257 24.48 -11.59 -24.76
N ILE A 258 25.22 -12.42 -24.02
CA ILE A 258 24.67 -13.24 -22.93
C ILE A 258 23.97 -12.34 -21.92
N CYS A 259 24.65 -11.31 -21.40
CA CYS A 259 24.11 -10.35 -20.44
C CYS A 259 22.86 -9.62 -20.96
N ALA A 260 22.80 -9.29 -22.26
CA ALA A 260 21.62 -8.66 -22.85
C ALA A 260 20.39 -9.59 -22.89
N CYS A 261 20.58 -10.92 -22.88
CA CYS A 261 19.50 -11.90 -22.95
C CYS A 261 19.00 -12.37 -21.57
N LEU A 262 19.82 -12.26 -20.52
CA LEU A 262 19.51 -12.73 -19.17
C LEU A 262 18.25 -12.10 -18.52
N PRO A 263 17.89 -10.81 -18.70
CA PRO A 263 16.65 -10.25 -18.15
C PRO A 263 15.38 -11.02 -18.57
N PHE A 264 15.43 -11.72 -19.72
CA PHE A 264 14.33 -12.46 -20.30
C PHE A 264 14.27 -13.93 -19.85
N LEU A 265 15.27 -14.43 -19.11
CA LEU A 265 15.28 -15.74 -18.47
C LEU A 265 14.50 -15.78 -17.15
N LYS A 266 13.93 -14.66 -16.70
CA LYS A 266 13.13 -14.59 -15.47
C LYS A 266 12.00 -15.62 -15.42
N HIS A 267 11.25 -15.77 -16.51
CA HIS A 267 10.10 -16.68 -16.57
C HIS A 267 10.43 -18.19 -16.50
N PRO A 268 11.45 -18.71 -17.21
CA PRO A 268 11.84 -20.12 -17.07
C PRO A 268 12.50 -20.40 -15.72
N ILE A 269 13.29 -19.47 -15.16
CA ILE A 269 13.88 -19.62 -13.81
C ILE A 269 12.78 -19.73 -12.75
N GLN A 270 11.71 -18.95 -12.88
CA GLN A 270 10.52 -19.04 -12.02
C GLN A 270 9.77 -20.38 -12.15
N ARG A 271 9.89 -21.10 -13.28
CA ARG A 271 9.25 -22.40 -13.52
C ARG A 271 10.14 -23.61 -13.20
N LEU A 272 11.45 -23.50 -13.40
CA LEU A 272 12.42 -24.60 -13.26
C LEU A 272 12.94 -24.77 -11.83
N ILE A 273 12.98 -23.71 -11.03
CA ILE A 273 13.44 -23.78 -9.63
C ILE A 273 12.40 -23.11 -8.71
N PRO A 274 11.17 -23.66 -8.62
CA PRO A 274 10.16 -23.14 -7.69
C PRO A 274 10.65 -23.23 -6.23
N THR A 275 11.53 -24.19 -5.93
CA THR A 275 12.06 -24.46 -4.59
C THR A 275 12.98 -23.37 -4.02
N TRP A 276 13.73 -22.62 -4.84
CA TRP A 276 14.54 -21.49 -4.34
C TRP A 276 13.66 -20.32 -3.89
N PHE A 277 12.56 -20.06 -4.60
CA PHE A 277 11.58 -19.04 -4.22
C PHE A 277 10.66 -19.50 -3.07
N VAL A 278 10.37 -20.81 -2.98
CA VAL A 278 9.62 -21.42 -1.87
C VAL A 278 10.46 -21.54 -0.60
N SER A 279 11.79 -21.68 -0.69
CA SER A 279 12.68 -21.78 0.47
C SER A 279 12.92 -20.44 1.19
N LEU A 280 12.67 -19.30 0.53
CA LEU A 280 12.61 -17.98 1.19
C LEU A 280 11.19 -17.62 1.67
N SER A 281 10.18 -18.46 1.43
CA SER A 281 8.77 -18.16 1.74
C SER A 281 8.02 -19.24 2.52
N ASN A 282 8.67 -20.25 3.10
CA ASN A 282 7.99 -21.24 3.94
C ASN A 282 8.77 -21.59 5.21
N GLY A 283 8.47 -20.86 6.27
CA GLY A 283 8.28 -21.48 7.57
C GLY A 283 6.85 -22.03 7.65
N SER A 284 6.74 -23.36 7.77
CA SER A 284 5.57 -24.15 8.17
C SER A 284 4.39 -24.30 7.20
N LYS A 285 4.36 -25.44 6.48
CA LYS A 285 3.14 -26.03 5.90
C LYS A 285 2.45 -26.91 6.93
N LYS A 286 1.20 -26.62 7.29
CA LYS A 286 0.22 -27.65 7.68
C LYS A 286 -0.54 -28.09 6.44
N THR A 287 -0.60 -29.40 6.26
CA THR A 287 -1.30 -30.14 5.22
C THR A 287 -2.82 -29.88 5.26
N ARG A 288 -3.44 -29.76 4.08
CA ARG A 288 -4.88 -29.98 3.89
C ARG A 288 -5.10 -30.98 2.75
N PRO A 289 -6.04 -31.93 2.88
CA PRO A 289 -6.29 -32.97 1.89
C PRO A 289 -7.16 -32.42 0.74
N SER A 290 -6.96 -33.01 -0.44
CA SER A 290 -7.71 -32.73 -1.67
C SER A 290 -9.10 -33.36 -1.61
N TYR A 291 -10.13 -32.55 -1.86
CA TYR A 291 -11.47 -33.06 -2.19
C TYR A 291 -11.64 -33.11 -3.71
N ARG A 292 -12.00 -34.29 -4.20
CA ARG A 292 -12.20 -34.64 -5.61
C ARG A 292 -13.67 -34.38 -5.95
N MET A 293 -13.96 -33.38 -6.77
CA MET A 293 -15.32 -33.15 -7.28
C MET A 293 -15.63 -34.12 -8.42
N SER A 294 -16.65 -34.94 -8.21
CA SER A 294 -17.30 -35.80 -9.20
C SER A 294 -18.08 -34.95 -10.21
N ARG A 295 -17.92 -35.30 -11.49
CA ARG A 295 -18.71 -34.79 -12.61
C ARG A 295 -20.15 -35.29 -12.51
N LEU A 296 -21.12 -34.39 -12.65
CA LEU A 296 -22.44 -34.73 -13.17
C LEU A 296 -22.64 -33.97 -14.48
N GLY A 297 -22.92 -34.71 -15.55
CA GLY A 297 -23.26 -34.15 -16.85
C GLY A 297 -24.74 -33.79 -16.92
N SER A 298 -25.06 -32.83 -17.78
CA SER A 298 -26.36 -32.75 -18.42
C SER A 298 -26.15 -32.28 -19.86
N GLN A 299 -26.52 -33.16 -20.79
CA GLN A 299 -26.70 -32.88 -22.21
C GLN A 299 -27.99 -32.07 -22.43
N SER A 300 -27.98 -31.28 -23.52
CA SER A 300 -29.10 -30.72 -24.29
C SER A 300 -28.64 -29.34 -24.79
N GLY A 301 -28.25 -29.08 -26.04
CA GLY A 301 -28.70 -29.64 -27.30
C GLY A 301 -29.75 -28.71 -27.91
N ILE A 302 -29.33 -27.72 -28.72
CA ILE A 302 -30.09 -27.13 -29.85
C ILE A 302 -29.07 -26.52 -30.84
N ARG A 303 -29.21 -26.91 -32.10
CA ARG A 303 -28.53 -26.43 -33.31
C ARG A 303 -29.39 -25.37 -33.99
N THR A 304 -28.76 -24.35 -34.56
CA THR A 304 -29.05 -23.72 -35.88
C THR A 304 -27.83 -22.82 -36.19
N GLY A 305 -26.98 -23.12 -37.18
CA GLY A 305 -27.13 -22.70 -38.60
C GLY A 305 -26.77 -21.21 -38.73
N GLY A 306 -25.74 -20.71 -39.42
CA GLY A 306 -24.96 -21.23 -40.53
C GLY A 306 -25.12 -20.28 -41.72
N HIS A 307 -24.31 -19.22 -41.82
CA HIS A 307 -24.02 -18.55 -43.09
C HIS A 307 -22.65 -17.86 -43.05
N ARG A 308 -21.82 -18.20 -44.03
CA ARG A 308 -20.60 -17.52 -44.46
C ARG A 308 -21.02 -16.36 -45.36
N ASP A 309 -20.25 -15.27 -45.35
CA ASP A 309 -19.71 -14.73 -46.60
C ASP A 309 -18.43 -13.94 -46.32
N GLU A 310 -17.54 -14.07 -47.29
CA GLU A 310 -16.15 -13.66 -47.37
C GLU A 310 -15.97 -12.23 -47.91
N ASP A 311 -14.76 -11.72 -47.68
CA ASP A 311 -14.01 -10.74 -48.49
C ASP A 311 -14.42 -9.26 -48.54
N TYR A 312 -13.55 -8.41 -47.96
CA TYR A 312 -12.82 -7.42 -48.76
C TYR A 312 -11.54 -6.92 -48.06
N TYR A 313 -10.40 -7.13 -48.72
CA TYR A 313 -9.11 -6.51 -48.39
C TYR A 313 -9.10 -5.05 -48.89
N GLY A 314 -8.55 -4.14 -48.08
CA GLY A 314 -8.32 -2.75 -48.46
C GLY A 314 -7.23 -2.13 -47.59
N GLU A 315 -5.98 -2.39 -47.98
CA GLU A 315 -4.77 -1.74 -47.46
C GLU A 315 -4.59 -0.42 -48.24
N ALA A 316 -4.47 0.72 -47.54
CA ALA A 316 -3.85 1.93 -48.11
C ALA A 316 -3.32 2.84 -47.01
N ASP A 317 -2.08 3.26 -47.27
CA ASP A 317 -1.11 3.96 -46.46
C ASP A 317 -1.49 5.33 -45.86
N ALA A 318 -0.63 5.68 -44.90
CA ALA A 318 -0.51 6.93 -44.20
C ALA A 318 -0.19 8.12 -45.10
N GLU A 319 -0.66 9.32 -44.71
CA GLU A 319 0.22 10.50 -44.68
C GLU A 319 -0.29 11.57 -43.71
N SER A 320 0.67 12.25 -43.09
CA SER A 320 0.50 13.23 -42.03
C SER A 320 0.32 14.63 -42.57
N MET A 321 -0.47 15.48 -41.92
CA MET A 321 -0.19 16.92 -41.86
C MET A 321 -0.47 17.45 -40.45
N GLY A 322 0.62 17.83 -39.79
CA GLY A 322 0.57 18.60 -38.55
C GLY A 322 0.46 20.11 -38.81
N SER A 323 0.00 20.83 -37.80
CA SER A 323 0.24 22.25 -37.63
C SER A 323 0.50 22.49 -36.15
N GLN A 324 1.72 22.94 -35.83
CA GLN A 324 2.08 23.51 -34.53
C GLN A 324 1.97 25.03 -34.62
N GLY A 325 1.48 25.64 -33.53
CA GLY A 325 1.76 27.03 -33.16
C GLY A 325 2.31 27.09 -31.72
N PRO A 326 3.23 28.00 -31.39
CA PRO A 326 3.95 28.02 -30.12
C PRO A 326 3.20 28.84 -29.05
N ILE A 327 3.18 28.40 -27.80
CA ILE A 327 2.73 29.21 -26.66
C ILE A 327 3.91 29.55 -25.74
N ALA A 328 4.03 30.84 -25.48
CA ALA A 328 5.09 31.53 -24.78
C ALA A 328 5.15 31.22 -23.26
N LYS A 329 6.33 31.49 -22.70
CA LYS A 329 6.65 31.46 -21.27
C LYS A 329 5.81 32.46 -20.47
N GLY A 330 5.39 32.03 -19.28
CA GLY A 330 5.29 32.90 -18.10
C GLY A 330 3.93 33.55 -17.86
N GLN A 331 3.01 32.80 -17.26
CA GLN A 331 2.09 33.22 -16.19
C GLN A 331 1.09 32.08 -15.97
N ILE A 332 1.25 31.33 -14.88
CA ILE A 332 0.16 30.51 -14.35
C ILE A 332 -0.17 31.10 -12.99
N VAL A 333 -1.08 32.07 -13.01
CA VAL A 333 -1.83 32.46 -11.82
C VAL A 333 -3.01 31.50 -11.74
N MET A 334 -2.97 30.56 -10.80
CA MET A 334 -4.17 29.79 -10.46
C MET A 334 -5.15 30.73 -9.75
N LYS A 335 -6.15 31.23 -10.48
CA LYS A 335 -7.42 31.67 -9.90
C LYS A 335 -8.42 30.54 -10.12
N THR A 336 -8.75 29.84 -9.05
CA THR A 336 -9.93 28.97 -9.01
C THR A 336 -10.74 29.34 -7.78
N ASP A 337 -11.40 30.49 -7.88
CA ASP A 337 -12.69 30.71 -7.25
C ASP A 337 -13.73 30.65 -8.38
N ILE A 338 -14.51 29.57 -8.43
CA ILE A 338 -15.77 29.56 -9.18
C ILE A 338 -16.87 29.48 -8.13
N VAL A 339 -17.32 30.67 -7.71
CA VAL A 339 -18.64 30.84 -7.14
C VAL A 339 -19.61 30.84 -8.32
N MET A 340 -20.44 29.80 -8.42
CA MET A 340 -21.48 29.70 -9.44
C MET A 340 -22.56 30.76 -9.19
N ARG A 341 -22.61 31.77 -10.05
CA ARG A 341 -23.85 32.50 -10.36
C ARG A 341 -24.02 32.55 -11.88
N ASN A 342 -25.14 31.98 -12.33
CA ASN A 342 -25.81 32.17 -13.62
C ASN A 342 -24.91 32.22 -14.87
N ILE A 343 -24.53 31.05 -15.36
CA ILE A 343 -24.05 30.85 -16.74
C ILE A 343 -25.11 30.06 -17.50
N LEU A 344 -26.27 30.68 -17.75
CA LEU A 344 -27.26 30.15 -18.71
C LEU A 344 -27.54 31.13 -19.86
N THR A 345 -27.02 32.35 -19.80
CA THR A 345 -27.32 33.40 -20.80
C THR A 345 -26.20 33.68 -21.81
N SER A 346 -24.98 33.17 -21.62
CA SER A 346 -23.84 33.54 -22.49
C SER A 346 -23.38 32.43 -23.46
N ALA A 347 -24.00 31.25 -23.46
CA ALA A 347 -23.58 30.13 -24.33
C ALA A 347 -24.31 30.10 -25.69
N ARG A 348 -25.34 30.93 -25.92
CA ARG A 348 -26.13 30.92 -27.16
C ARG A 348 -25.56 31.77 -28.30
N SER A 349 -24.50 32.55 -28.11
CA SER A 349 -23.99 33.48 -29.14
C SER A 349 -22.72 33.04 -29.88
N ILE A 350 -22.13 31.87 -29.56
CA ILE A 350 -20.80 31.48 -30.09
C ILE A 350 -20.83 30.23 -31.00
N LEU A 351 -21.95 29.52 -31.10
CA LEU A 351 -22.06 28.37 -32.01
C LEU A 351 -23.05 28.67 -33.12
N GLY A 352 -22.49 28.97 -34.29
CA GLY A 352 -23.21 29.12 -35.55
C GLY A 352 -23.89 27.83 -35.98
N SER A 353 -25.04 28.02 -36.58
CA SER A 353 -25.96 27.05 -37.19
C SER A 353 -25.33 25.80 -37.80
N SER A 354 -25.68 24.65 -37.22
CA SER A 354 -25.82 23.37 -37.90
C SER A 354 -26.97 22.64 -37.22
N ASP A 355 -28.19 22.89 -37.68
CA ASP A 355 -29.38 22.14 -37.31
C ASP A 355 -29.23 20.67 -37.73
N LYS A 356 -28.75 19.85 -36.79
CA LYS A 356 -29.28 18.50 -36.64
C LYS A 356 -30.16 18.56 -35.40
N MET A 357 -31.47 18.41 -35.59
CA MET A 357 -32.42 18.15 -34.52
C MET A 357 -31.95 16.89 -33.76
N ALA A 358 -31.16 17.11 -32.72
CA ALA A 358 -31.06 16.17 -31.63
C ALA A 358 -32.40 16.22 -30.91
N ASP A 359 -33.09 15.09 -30.89
CA ASP A 359 -34.33 14.88 -30.17
C ASP A 359 -34.21 15.44 -28.73
N GLU A 360 -35.03 16.45 -28.41
CA GLU A 360 -35.10 17.10 -27.09
C GLU A 360 -35.47 16.10 -25.96
N SER A 361 -35.81 14.85 -26.28
CA SER A 361 -36.11 13.77 -25.34
C SER A 361 -34.90 13.16 -24.61
N THR A 362 -33.66 13.40 -25.08
CA THR A 362 -32.48 12.67 -24.57
C THR A 362 -31.65 13.41 -23.51
N VAL A 363 -31.95 14.68 -23.24
CA VAL A 363 -31.37 15.42 -22.12
C VAL A 363 -32.26 15.22 -20.89
N GLY A 364 -32.05 14.14 -20.12
CA GLY A 364 -32.68 14.02 -18.79
C GLY A 364 -33.18 12.65 -18.34
N SER A 365 -33.05 11.57 -19.12
CA SER A 365 -33.49 10.23 -18.67
C SER A 365 -32.57 9.68 -17.56
N PRO A 366 -33.11 9.17 -16.44
CA PRO A 366 -32.31 8.65 -15.33
C PRO A 366 -31.47 7.44 -15.76
N ILE A 367 -30.35 7.23 -15.09
CA ILE A 367 -29.44 6.09 -15.30
C ILE A 367 -29.31 5.25 -14.01
N VAL A 368 -28.70 4.08 -14.09
CA VAL A 368 -28.47 3.21 -12.92
C VAL A 368 -27.78 3.95 -11.76
N ALA A 369 -26.86 4.87 -12.05
CA ALA A 369 -26.23 5.69 -11.01
C ALA A 369 -27.23 6.57 -10.24
N ASP A 370 -28.32 7.04 -10.87
CA ASP A 370 -29.42 7.75 -10.19
C ASP A 370 -30.17 6.84 -9.22
N ALA A 371 -30.40 5.58 -9.59
CA ALA A 371 -31.04 4.60 -8.70
C ALA A 371 -30.12 4.17 -7.55
N PHE A 372 -28.80 4.13 -7.79
CA PHE A 372 -27.81 3.87 -6.75
C PHE A 372 -27.80 4.98 -5.68
N LEU A 373 -27.77 6.25 -6.10
CA LEU A 373 -27.82 7.39 -5.18
C LEU A 373 -29.16 7.49 -4.45
N GLU A 374 -30.27 7.19 -5.12
CA GLU A 374 -31.60 7.08 -4.48
C GLU A 374 -31.60 6.04 -3.36
N ALA A 375 -31.10 4.83 -3.65
CA ALA A 375 -31.08 3.75 -2.67
C ALA A 375 -30.16 4.06 -1.47
N LEU A 376 -29.06 4.78 -1.68
CA LEU A 376 -28.23 5.26 -0.56
C LEU A 376 -28.98 6.31 0.29
N ALA A 377 -29.73 7.22 -0.34
CA ALA A 377 -30.55 8.19 0.37
C ALA A 377 -31.66 7.50 1.18
N GLU A 378 -32.33 6.50 0.60
CA GLU A 378 -33.35 5.68 1.28
C GLU A 378 -32.80 4.87 2.45
N ALA A 379 -31.55 4.41 2.32
CA ALA A 379 -30.81 3.74 3.39
C ALA A 379 -30.33 4.70 4.50
N GLY A 380 -30.57 6.01 4.37
CA GLY A 380 -30.19 7.02 5.35
C GLY A 380 -28.70 7.37 5.33
N VAL A 381 -27.99 7.15 4.22
CA VAL A 381 -26.61 7.62 4.06
C VAL A 381 -26.59 9.14 3.93
N ASP A 382 -25.81 9.82 4.77
CA ASP A 382 -25.73 11.29 4.76
C ASP A 382 -24.59 11.82 3.89
N TYR A 383 -23.50 11.06 3.77
CA TYR A 383 -22.28 11.48 3.08
C TYR A 383 -21.70 10.37 2.21
N LEU A 384 -21.16 10.79 1.06
CA LEU A 384 -20.30 9.97 0.21
C LEU A 384 -18.85 10.42 0.45
N PHE A 385 -18.03 9.58 1.06
CA PHE A 385 -16.61 9.80 1.28
C PHE A 385 -15.85 9.29 0.06
N THR A 386 -15.43 10.20 -0.82
CA THR A 386 -15.08 9.86 -2.20
C THR A 386 -13.62 10.11 -2.52
N VAL A 387 -13.04 9.19 -3.28
CA VAL A 387 -11.84 9.40 -4.08
C VAL A 387 -12.22 9.03 -5.51
N LEU A 388 -12.43 10.05 -6.33
CA LEU A 388 -12.97 9.89 -7.66
C LEU A 388 -11.89 9.45 -8.66
N GLY A 389 -12.33 8.77 -9.72
CA GLY A 389 -11.46 8.26 -10.77
C GLY A 389 -12.23 8.01 -12.07
N SER A 390 -11.55 7.41 -13.05
CA SER A 390 -12.06 7.21 -14.42
C SER A 390 -13.30 6.30 -14.54
N ASP A 391 -13.63 5.58 -13.49
CA ASP A 391 -14.76 4.66 -13.33
C ASP A 391 -16.04 5.33 -12.79
N HIS A 392 -15.96 6.59 -12.35
CA HIS A 392 -17.08 7.30 -11.71
C HIS A 392 -17.84 8.36 -12.55
N PRO A 393 -17.69 8.51 -13.89
CA PRO A 393 -18.35 9.62 -14.59
C PRO A 393 -19.88 9.59 -14.46
N SER A 394 -20.50 8.40 -14.54
CA SER A 394 -21.95 8.24 -14.36
C SER A 394 -22.43 8.60 -12.96
N ILE A 395 -21.62 8.34 -11.92
CA ILE A 395 -21.97 8.74 -10.55
C ILE A 395 -21.91 10.27 -10.40
N ILE A 396 -20.91 10.92 -10.99
CA ILE A 396 -20.77 12.37 -10.95
C ILE A 396 -21.95 13.04 -11.67
N GLU A 397 -22.30 12.54 -12.86
CA GLU A 397 -23.43 13.02 -13.64
C GLU A 397 -24.76 12.88 -12.87
N ALA A 398 -25.03 11.69 -12.34
CA ALA A 398 -26.22 11.44 -11.52
C ALA A 398 -26.23 12.30 -10.24
N TYR A 399 -25.07 12.49 -9.60
CA TYR A 399 -24.96 13.32 -8.40
C TYR A 399 -25.39 14.76 -8.67
N ILE A 400 -24.88 15.38 -9.74
CA ILE A 400 -25.26 16.76 -10.10
C ILE A 400 -26.76 16.85 -10.39
N ARG A 401 -27.31 15.88 -11.11
CA ARG A 401 -28.75 15.81 -11.39
C ARG A 401 -29.59 15.72 -10.12
N ARG A 402 -29.22 14.82 -9.21
CA ARG A 402 -29.93 14.60 -7.94
C ARG A 402 -29.80 15.74 -6.96
N GLN A 403 -28.67 16.44 -6.90
CA GLN A 403 -28.53 17.63 -6.05
C GLN A 403 -29.38 18.81 -6.53
N ASN A 404 -29.81 18.81 -7.80
CA ASN A 404 -30.72 19.82 -8.35
C ASN A 404 -32.20 19.47 -8.14
N ASP A 405 -32.52 18.30 -7.57
CA ASP A 405 -33.88 17.91 -7.21
C ASP A 405 -34.27 18.57 -5.88
N PRO A 406 -35.24 19.50 -5.86
CA PRO A 406 -35.65 20.19 -4.64
C PRO A 406 -36.53 19.32 -3.73
N THR A 407 -37.03 18.17 -4.20
CA THR A 407 -38.02 17.36 -3.50
C THR A 407 -37.40 16.41 -2.47
N ARG A 408 -36.09 16.10 -2.61
CA ARG A 408 -35.40 15.10 -1.79
C ARG A 408 -33.99 15.54 -1.45
N GLN A 409 -33.57 15.27 -0.21
CA GLN A 409 -32.17 15.42 0.19
C GLN A 409 -31.39 14.16 -0.15
N TYR A 410 -30.25 14.34 -0.83
CA TYR A 410 -29.33 13.27 -1.21
C TYR A 410 -28.03 13.32 -0.40
N PRO A 411 -27.33 12.17 -0.25
CA PRO A 411 -26.05 12.13 0.43
C PRO A 411 -25.07 13.15 -0.16
N LYS A 412 -24.41 13.96 0.67
CA LYS A 412 -23.47 14.99 0.21
C LYS A 412 -22.11 14.36 -0.11
N MET A 413 -21.58 14.66 -1.29
CA MET A 413 -20.26 14.19 -1.70
C MET A 413 -19.14 14.98 -1.03
N ILE A 414 -18.19 14.27 -0.43
CA ILE A 414 -16.99 14.79 0.22
C ILE A 414 -15.79 14.13 -0.46
N LEU A 415 -14.95 14.92 -1.14
CA LEU A 415 -13.73 14.48 -1.80
C LEU A 415 -12.56 14.36 -0.83
N PHE A 416 -11.75 13.32 -0.99
CA PHE A 416 -10.46 13.11 -0.33
C PHE A 416 -9.36 12.88 -1.36
N GLN A 417 -8.11 13.12 -0.97
CA GLN A 417 -6.93 12.87 -1.81
C GLN A 417 -6.37 11.45 -1.68
N HIS A 418 -6.89 10.63 -0.76
CA HIS A 418 -6.41 9.28 -0.51
C HIS A 418 -7.52 8.40 0.10
N GLU A 419 -7.66 7.16 -0.38
CA GLU A 419 -8.74 6.22 -0.04
C GLU A 419 -8.71 5.82 1.43
N PHE A 420 -7.54 5.53 1.98
CA PHE A 420 -7.36 5.32 3.43
C PHE A 420 -7.96 6.44 4.30
N VAL A 421 -7.78 7.72 3.92
CA VAL A 421 -8.31 8.85 4.70
C VAL A 421 -9.83 8.96 4.54
N ALA A 422 -10.35 8.74 3.33
CA ALA A 422 -11.80 8.65 3.09
C ALA A 422 -12.44 7.53 3.94
N MET A 423 -11.81 6.34 3.96
CA MET A 423 -12.26 5.21 4.77
C MET A 423 -12.20 5.50 6.26
N SER A 424 -11.13 6.14 6.74
CA SER A 424 -10.98 6.49 8.15
C SER A 424 -12.00 7.56 8.59
N ALA A 425 -12.32 8.52 7.72
CA ALA A 425 -13.38 9.50 7.96
C ALA A 425 -14.76 8.86 7.96
N ALA A 426 -15.04 7.95 7.02
CA ALA A 426 -16.28 7.19 7.01
C ALA A 426 -16.44 6.32 8.27
N ASP A 427 -15.36 5.68 8.73
CA ASP A 427 -15.33 4.89 9.97
C ASP A 427 -15.65 5.76 11.20
N GLY A 428 -14.92 6.86 11.40
CA GLY A 428 -15.17 7.79 12.51
C GLY A 428 -16.59 8.35 12.48
N TYR A 429 -17.09 8.70 11.30
CA TYR A 429 -18.48 9.15 11.11
C TYR A 429 -19.49 8.06 11.49
N ALA A 430 -19.31 6.85 10.96
CA ALA A 430 -20.24 5.74 11.12
C ALA A 430 -20.27 5.20 12.56
N ARG A 431 -19.15 5.27 13.30
CA ARG A 431 -19.11 4.88 14.72
C ARG A 431 -19.69 5.93 15.66
N ILE A 432 -19.49 7.22 15.37
CA ILE A 432 -20.14 8.27 16.15
C ILE A 432 -21.64 8.31 15.87
N SER A 433 -22.03 8.26 14.60
CA SER A 433 -23.44 8.36 14.21
C SER A 433 -24.17 7.03 14.27
N HIS A 434 -23.54 5.86 14.27
CA HIS A 434 -24.23 4.57 14.06
C HIS A 434 -25.04 4.47 12.74
N LYS A 435 -24.91 5.45 11.84
CA LYS A 435 -25.53 5.43 10.50
C LYS A 435 -24.57 4.84 9.47
N PRO A 436 -25.09 4.21 8.40
CA PRO A 436 -24.24 3.75 7.32
C PRO A 436 -23.55 4.95 6.64
N ALA A 437 -22.22 4.87 6.51
CA ALA A 437 -21.45 5.77 5.65
C ALA A 437 -21.20 5.10 4.30
N CYS A 438 -21.05 5.87 3.22
CA CYS A 438 -20.64 5.32 1.93
C CYS A 438 -19.25 5.82 1.55
N VAL A 439 -18.35 4.91 1.19
CA VAL A 439 -17.03 5.24 0.62
C VAL A 439 -17.05 4.92 -0.86
N ILE A 440 -16.72 5.89 -1.70
CA ILE A 440 -16.52 5.66 -3.13
C ILE A 440 -15.00 5.64 -3.36
N ALA A 441 -14.47 4.45 -3.61
CA ALA A 441 -13.06 4.21 -3.86
C ALA A 441 -12.81 3.93 -5.34
N HIS A 442 -11.60 4.25 -5.81
CA HIS A 442 -11.24 3.92 -7.18
C HIS A 442 -11.06 2.40 -7.39
N VAL A 443 -11.23 1.93 -8.63
CA VAL A 443 -11.00 0.55 -9.07
C VAL A 443 -9.59 0.03 -8.73
N ASP A 444 -9.46 -1.28 -8.54
CA ASP A 444 -8.22 -2.05 -8.36
C ASP A 444 -7.29 -1.47 -7.27
N VAL A 445 -6.25 -0.72 -7.66
CA VAL A 445 -5.29 -0.13 -6.73
C VAL A 445 -5.91 0.89 -5.78
N GLY A 446 -7.01 1.55 -6.17
CA GLY A 446 -7.77 2.40 -5.24
C GLY A 446 -8.48 1.60 -4.17
N THR A 447 -9.07 0.47 -4.56
CA THR A 447 -9.64 -0.50 -3.62
C THR A 447 -8.55 -1.06 -2.71
N ALA A 448 -7.36 -1.36 -3.24
CA ALA A 448 -6.22 -1.77 -2.42
C ALA A 448 -5.73 -0.65 -1.47
N ALA A 449 -5.83 0.61 -1.87
CA ALA A 449 -5.43 1.78 -1.08
C ALA A 449 -6.36 2.08 0.12
N LEU A 450 -7.55 1.46 0.18
CA LEU A 450 -8.35 1.41 1.41
C LEU A 450 -7.56 0.74 2.55
N GLY A 451 -6.77 -0.28 2.19
CA GLY A 451 -5.73 -0.91 3.00
C GLY A 451 -6.11 -1.08 4.47
N GLN A 452 -5.29 -0.47 5.33
CA GLN A 452 -5.41 -0.56 6.79
C GLN A 452 -6.69 0.07 7.36
N GLY A 453 -7.32 1.00 6.64
CA GLY A 453 -8.59 1.63 7.04
C GLY A 453 -9.74 0.63 6.99
N LEU A 454 -9.72 -0.29 6.02
CA LEU A 454 -10.72 -1.35 5.91
C LEU A 454 -10.64 -2.33 7.10
N HIS A 455 -9.43 -2.70 7.51
CA HIS A 455 -9.24 -3.53 8.70
C HIS A 455 -9.75 -2.83 9.96
N ASN A 456 -9.44 -1.53 10.12
CA ASN A 456 -9.90 -0.75 11.27
C ASN A 456 -11.43 -0.62 11.31
N ALA A 457 -12.08 -0.35 10.19
CA ALA A 457 -13.53 -0.28 10.10
C ALA A 457 -14.20 -1.64 10.37
N SER A 458 -13.62 -2.74 9.88
CA SER A 458 -14.12 -4.09 10.14
C SER A 458 -14.04 -4.46 11.61
N SER A 459 -12.87 -4.30 12.22
CA SER A 459 -12.66 -4.66 13.63
C SER A 459 -13.35 -3.66 14.57
N GLY A 460 -13.41 -2.38 14.17
CA GLY A 460 -14.13 -1.31 14.85
C GLY A 460 -15.65 -1.36 14.67
N ARG A 461 -16.16 -2.32 13.88
CA ARG A 461 -17.58 -2.53 13.61
C ARG A 461 -18.26 -1.26 13.06
N ALA A 462 -17.61 -0.59 12.12
CA ALA A 462 -18.13 0.59 11.46
C ALA A 462 -19.02 0.17 10.25
N PRO A 463 -20.30 0.56 10.20
CA PRO A 463 -21.17 0.25 9.09
C PRO A 463 -20.83 1.12 7.86
N VAL A 464 -20.02 0.58 6.95
CA VAL A 464 -19.55 1.30 5.76
C VAL A 464 -19.89 0.56 4.49
N VAL A 465 -20.63 1.19 3.58
CA VAL A 465 -20.83 0.71 2.21
C VAL A 465 -19.69 1.22 1.34
N VAL A 466 -18.75 0.36 1.02
CA VAL A 466 -17.69 0.65 0.06
C VAL A 466 -18.20 0.35 -1.34
N PHE A 467 -18.18 1.34 -2.20
CA PHE A 467 -18.42 1.20 -3.63
C PHE A 467 -17.12 1.44 -4.40
N ALA A 468 -16.83 0.61 -5.39
CA ALA A 468 -15.78 0.87 -6.36
C ALA A 468 -16.19 0.44 -7.76
N GLY A 469 -15.71 1.12 -8.79
CA GLY A 469 -15.87 0.62 -10.15
C GLY A 469 -15.11 -0.68 -10.37
N VAL A 470 -15.51 -1.41 -11.42
CA VAL A 470 -14.71 -2.46 -12.07
C VAL A 470 -14.52 -2.09 -13.54
N ALA A 471 -13.46 -2.62 -14.14
CA ALA A 471 -13.13 -2.31 -15.53
C ALA A 471 -14.30 -2.66 -16.47
N PRO A 472 -14.56 -1.85 -17.51
CA PRO A 472 -15.63 -2.14 -18.46
C PRO A 472 -15.44 -3.51 -19.14
N SER A 473 -16.54 -4.21 -19.34
CA SER A 473 -16.62 -5.50 -20.04
C SER A 473 -16.63 -5.38 -21.57
N THR A 474 -16.94 -4.19 -22.09
CA THR A 474 -17.10 -3.88 -23.52
C THR A 474 -15.91 -3.08 -24.05
N LEU A 475 -15.57 -3.24 -25.34
CA LEU A 475 -14.28 -2.83 -25.92
C LEU A 475 -14.42 -1.84 -27.09
N LEU A 476 -15.38 -2.07 -27.98
CA LEU A 476 -15.53 -1.38 -29.27
C LEU A 476 -16.58 -0.28 -29.25
N GLY A 477 -17.07 0.11 -28.06
CA GLY A 477 -18.14 1.10 -27.92
C GLY A 477 -19.54 0.48 -28.01
N GLU A 478 -19.68 -0.81 -27.69
CA GLU A 478 -20.95 -1.54 -27.72
C GLU A 478 -21.97 -0.98 -26.73
N ALA A 479 -21.53 -0.27 -25.69
CA ALA A 479 -22.37 0.38 -24.70
C ALA A 479 -21.77 1.71 -24.21
N PRO A 480 -22.60 2.66 -23.74
CA PRO A 480 -22.10 3.83 -23.02
C PRO A 480 -21.21 3.40 -21.86
N GLY A 481 -19.98 3.93 -21.77
CA GLY A 481 -19.04 3.52 -20.73
C GLY A 481 -18.13 2.34 -21.09
N SER A 482 -18.15 1.84 -22.33
CA SER A 482 -17.11 0.96 -22.87
C SER A 482 -15.70 1.50 -22.65
N ARG A 483 -14.70 0.63 -22.80
CA ARG A 483 -13.30 1.02 -22.63
C ARG A 483 -12.93 2.21 -23.51
N SER A 484 -12.45 3.26 -22.88
CA SER A 484 -12.06 4.52 -23.51
C SER A 484 -10.68 5.01 -23.07
N GLU A 485 -10.10 4.43 -22.00
CA GLU A 485 -8.86 4.89 -21.39
C GLU A 485 -7.88 3.74 -21.18
N HIS A 486 -6.61 3.94 -21.55
CA HIS A 486 -5.56 2.91 -21.48
C HIS A 486 -5.48 2.21 -20.11
N VAL A 487 -5.74 2.96 -19.03
CA VAL A 487 -5.68 2.49 -17.64
C VAL A 487 -6.67 1.34 -17.37
N GLN A 488 -7.80 1.30 -18.09
CA GLN A 488 -8.86 0.30 -17.88
C GLN A 488 -8.42 -1.12 -18.24
N TRP A 489 -7.41 -1.30 -19.10
CA TRP A 489 -6.79 -2.61 -19.36
C TRP A 489 -5.87 -3.07 -18.24
N TYR A 490 -5.25 -2.15 -17.51
CA TYR A 490 -4.37 -2.48 -16.40
C TYR A 490 -5.14 -2.69 -15.09
N GLN A 491 -6.28 -2.01 -14.94
CA GLN A 491 -7.17 -2.11 -13.79
C GLN A 491 -8.15 -3.29 -13.86
N ASP A 492 -8.17 -4.03 -14.98
CA ASP A 492 -9.02 -5.21 -15.16
C ASP A 492 -8.38 -6.46 -14.52
N ILE A 493 -8.49 -6.55 -13.20
CA ILE A 493 -8.01 -7.68 -12.42
C ILE A 493 -9.10 -8.76 -12.27
N ARG A 494 -8.67 -10.03 -12.15
CA ARG A 494 -9.59 -11.18 -12.16
C ARG A 494 -10.61 -11.20 -11.01
N ASP A 495 -10.19 -10.79 -9.82
CA ASP A 495 -11.03 -10.80 -8.62
C ASP A 495 -10.61 -9.64 -7.70
N GLN A 496 -11.29 -8.50 -7.90
CA GLN A 496 -11.07 -7.31 -7.08
C GLN A 496 -11.66 -7.48 -5.67
N ALA A 497 -12.75 -8.22 -5.52
CA ALA A 497 -13.39 -8.44 -4.22
C ALA A 497 -12.47 -9.22 -3.25
N ALA A 498 -11.57 -10.07 -3.77
CA ALA A 498 -10.56 -10.75 -2.98
C ALA A 498 -9.65 -9.79 -2.18
N LEU A 499 -9.47 -8.53 -2.62
CA LEU A 499 -8.67 -7.53 -1.90
C LEU A 499 -9.30 -7.11 -0.57
N VAL A 500 -10.63 -7.19 -0.48
CA VAL A 500 -11.41 -6.70 0.68
C VAL A 500 -12.12 -7.82 1.45
N ALA A 501 -12.20 -9.02 0.85
CA ALA A 501 -12.93 -10.17 1.39
C ALA A 501 -12.62 -10.51 2.86
N PRO A 502 -11.36 -10.46 3.36
CA PRO A 502 -11.07 -10.79 4.76
C PRO A 502 -11.76 -9.88 5.78
N TYR A 503 -12.15 -8.67 5.37
CA TYR A 503 -12.67 -7.63 6.26
C TYR A 503 -14.13 -7.26 5.95
N SER A 504 -14.64 -7.65 4.79
CA SER A 504 -15.99 -7.33 4.35
C SER A 504 -17.04 -8.30 4.89
N ARG A 505 -18.22 -7.81 5.28
CA ARG A 505 -19.38 -8.63 5.68
C ARG A 505 -20.13 -9.20 4.49
N PHE A 506 -20.09 -8.51 3.36
CA PHE A 506 -20.85 -8.83 2.16
C PHE A 506 -20.17 -8.21 0.95
N SER A 507 -20.10 -8.94 -0.15
CA SER A 507 -19.63 -8.40 -1.43
C SER A 507 -20.58 -8.78 -2.56
N ALA A 508 -20.85 -7.84 -3.48
CA ALA A 508 -21.65 -8.10 -4.66
C ALA A 508 -21.38 -7.08 -5.77
N GLU A 509 -21.63 -7.51 -7.01
CA GLU A 509 -21.54 -6.66 -8.19
C GLU A 509 -22.96 -6.34 -8.70
N ILE A 510 -23.22 -5.06 -9.01
CA ILE A 510 -24.42 -4.61 -9.69
C ILE A 510 -24.25 -4.97 -11.17
N LYS A 511 -25.02 -5.96 -11.62
CA LYS A 511 -24.97 -6.50 -13.00
C LYS A 511 -26.21 -6.18 -13.83
N SER A 512 -27.23 -5.58 -13.23
CA SER A 512 -28.53 -5.33 -13.87
C SER A 512 -29.14 -4.05 -13.33
N PRO A 513 -29.80 -3.24 -14.18
CA PRO A 513 -30.53 -2.05 -13.73
C PRO A 513 -31.73 -2.41 -12.83
N HIS A 514 -32.26 -3.62 -12.93
CA HIS A 514 -33.52 -4.01 -12.30
C HIS A 514 -33.43 -4.23 -10.78
N ASN A 515 -32.23 -4.41 -10.21
CA ASN A 515 -32.06 -4.80 -8.81
C ASN A 515 -31.12 -3.90 -8.00
N VAL A 516 -30.75 -2.73 -8.53
CA VAL A 516 -29.81 -1.78 -7.91
C VAL A 516 -30.24 -1.44 -6.48
N GLY A 517 -31.47 -0.96 -6.29
CA GLY A 517 -31.99 -0.62 -4.98
C GLY A 517 -32.02 -1.82 -4.03
N SER A 518 -32.48 -2.98 -4.49
CA SER A 518 -32.49 -4.20 -3.66
C SER A 518 -31.09 -4.62 -3.20
N LEU A 519 -30.07 -4.48 -4.06
CA LEU A 519 -28.70 -4.84 -3.73
C LEU A 519 -28.07 -3.85 -2.76
N VAL A 520 -28.28 -2.54 -2.95
CA VAL A 520 -27.80 -1.49 -2.04
C VAL A 520 -28.44 -1.66 -0.66
N HIS A 521 -29.76 -1.83 -0.58
CA HIS A 521 -30.45 -2.06 0.69
C HIS A 521 -30.00 -3.34 1.38
N ARG A 522 -29.74 -4.41 0.63
CA ARG A 522 -29.15 -5.64 1.19
C ARG A 522 -27.75 -5.39 1.72
N ALA A 523 -26.91 -4.65 1.00
CA ALA A 523 -25.56 -4.32 1.45
C ALA A 523 -25.60 -3.50 2.76
N VAL A 524 -26.47 -2.50 2.83
CA VAL A 524 -26.67 -1.70 4.06
C VAL A 524 -27.13 -2.58 5.21
N LEU A 525 -28.11 -3.47 5.00
CA LEU A 525 -28.55 -4.43 6.02
C LEU A 525 -27.39 -5.27 6.55
N MET A 526 -26.52 -5.78 5.67
CA MET A 526 -25.33 -6.55 6.06
C MET A 526 -24.26 -5.69 6.76
N ALA A 527 -24.21 -4.39 6.47
CA ALA A 527 -23.25 -3.46 7.07
C ALA A 527 -23.65 -3.06 8.49
N THR A 528 -24.96 -2.96 8.78
CA THR A 528 -25.49 -2.35 10.01
C THR A 528 -25.96 -3.35 11.07
N THR A 529 -26.21 -4.62 10.72
CA THR A 529 -26.86 -5.59 11.61
C THR A 529 -25.92 -6.69 12.10
N GLY A 530 -26.28 -7.36 13.21
CA GLY A 530 -25.47 -8.42 13.83
C GLY A 530 -24.14 -7.88 14.35
N SER A 531 -23.05 -8.25 13.69
CA SER A 531 -21.70 -7.69 13.89
C SER A 531 -21.40 -6.69 12.77
N PRO A 532 -21.67 -5.38 12.97
CA PRO A 532 -21.58 -4.37 11.90
C PRO A 532 -20.17 -4.32 11.31
N GLY A 533 -20.07 -3.80 10.09
CA GLY A 533 -18.78 -3.70 9.40
C GLY A 533 -18.91 -3.28 7.95
N PRO A 534 -17.77 -3.22 7.23
CA PRO A 534 -17.76 -2.77 5.86
C PRO A 534 -18.37 -3.82 4.92
N VAL A 535 -19.05 -3.36 3.88
CA VAL A 535 -19.56 -4.17 2.75
C VAL A 535 -19.00 -3.61 1.45
N TYR A 536 -18.94 -4.43 0.41
CA TYR A 536 -18.30 -4.07 -0.85
C TYR A 536 -19.24 -4.24 -2.04
N LEU A 537 -19.55 -3.15 -2.71
CA LEU A 537 -20.32 -3.13 -3.94
C LEU A 537 -19.45 -2.72 -5.11
N THR A 538 -19.64 -3.36 -6.25
CA THR A 538 -18.98 -2.98 -7.50
C THR A 538 -19.97 -2.82 -8.64
N ALA A 539 -19.59 -2.04 -9.65
CA ALA A 539 -20.32 -1.99 -10.92
C ALA A 539 -19.37 -1.60 -12.06
N THR A 540 -19.64 -2.08 -13.26
CA THR A 540 -18.94 -1.59 -14.46
C THR A 540 -19.49 -0.23 -14.89
N ARG A 541 -18.72 0.52 -15.68
CA ARG A 541 -19.17 1.81 -16.23
C ARG A 541 -20.42 1.64 -17.09
N GLU A 542 -20.51 0.55 -17.86
CA GLU A 542 -21.66 0.27 -18.71
C GLU A 542 -22.94 0.11 -17.91
N ILE A 543 -22.86 -0.65 -16.81
CA ILE A 543 -24.02 -0.83 -15.94
C ILE A 543 -24.41 0.51 -15.32
N LEU A 544 -23.46 1.28 -14.78
CA LEU A 544 -23.77 2.59 -14.18
C LEU A 544 -24.36 3.59 -15.18
N ALA A 545 -23.94 3.53 -16.45
CA ALA A 545 -24.40 4.41 -17.53
C ALA A 545 -25.69 3.91 -18.21
N THR A 546 -26.19 2.72 -17.86
CA THR A 546 -27.39 2.15 -18.47
C THR A 546 -28.60 3.05 -18.16
N PRO A 547 -29.33 3.54 -19.19
CA PRO A 547 -30.57 4.28 -19.00
C PRO A 547 -31.64 3.42 -18.33
N ILE A 548 -32.45 4.04 -17.49
CA ILE A 548 -33.62 3.42 -16.86
C ILE A 548 -34.85 4.32 -17.08
N PRO A 549 -36.05 3.73 -17.20
CA PRO A 549 -37.26 4.50 -17.53
C PRO A 549 -37.65 5.47 -16.39
N SER A 550 -37.48 5.05 -15.14
CA SER A 550 -37.75 5.84 -13.94
C SER A 550 -36.90 5.34 -12.77
N VAL A 551 -36.76 6.18 -11.75
CA VAL A 551 -36.27 5.72 -10.44
C VAL A 551 -37.45 5.61 -9.50
N GLU A 552 -37.91 4.39 -9.30
CA GLU A 552 -39.02 4.10 -8.40
C GLU A 552 -38.53 4.11 -6.94
N PRO A 553 -39.09 4.98 -6.08
CA PRO A 553 -38.73 4.98 -4.68
C PRO A 553 -39.23 3.70 -4.00
N ARG A 554 -38.51 3.27 -2.98
CA ARG A 554 -38.88 2.10 -2.20
C ARG A 554 -40.15 2.39 -1.38
N PRO A 555 -41.19 1.54 -1.48
CA PRO A 555 -42.46 1.78 -0.78
C PRO A 555 -42.39 1.56 0.73
N LYS A 556 -41.37 0.85 1.24
CA LYS A 556 -41.16 0.56 2.66
C LYS A 556 -39.73 0.85 3.06
N SER A 557 -39.48 1.26 4.29
CA SER A 557 -38.12 1.45 4.81
C SER A 557 -37.27 0.16 4.69
N VAL A 558 -35.95 0.33 4.75
CA VAL A 558 -35.01 -0.79 4.88
C VAL A 558 -35.30 -1.50 6.21
N PRO A 559 -35.50 -2.83 6.22
CA PRO A 559 -35.80 -3.55 7.46
C PRO A 559 -34.64 -3.43 8.45
N SER A 560 -34.95 -3.32 9.75
CA SER A 560 -33.95 -3.50 10.81
C SER A 560 -33.82 -4.98 11.17
N CYS A 561 -32.64 -5.40 11.60
CA CYS A 561 -32.42 -6.73 12.20
C CYS A 561 -31.72 -6.53 13.54
N HIS A 562 -32.40 -6.92 14.61
CA HIS A 562 -31.91 -6.79 15.98
C HIS A 562 -31.48 -8.17 16.49
N LEU A 563 -30.44 -8.19 17.33
CA LEU A 563 -30.04 -9.40 18.03
C LEU A 563 -31.06 -9.75 19.12
N GLY A 564 -31.13 -11.04 19.44
CA GLY A 564 -31.96 -11.54 20.54
C GLY A 564 -31.36 -11.26 21.92
N SER A 565 -32.12 -11.61 22.95
CA SER A 565 -31.71 -11.58 24.35
C SER A 565 -31.13 -12.94 24.81
N LEU A 566 -30.70 -13.04 26.07
CA LEU A 566 -30.35 -14.33 26.67
C LEU A 566 -31.61 -15.20 26.86
N SER A 567 -31.43 -16.52 26.83
CA SER A 567 -32.48 -17.46 27.25
C SER A 567 -32.65 -17.40 28.78
N PRO A 568 -33.84 -17.76 29.32
CA PRO A 568 -34.07 -17.78 30.76
C PRO A 568 -33.01 -18.59 31.54
N GLU A 569 -32.59 -19.73 30.99
CA GLU A 569 -31.59 -20.62 31.61
C GLU A 569 -30.20 -19.97 31.65
N ALA A 570 -29.84 -19.22 30.60
CA ALA A 570 -28.59 -18.47 30.56
C ALA A 570 -28.59 -17.30 31.56
N VAL A 571 -29.74 -16.62 31.71
CA VAL A 571 -29.91 -15.56 32.72
C VAL A 571 -29.76 -16.12 34.13
N GLU A 572 -30.41 -17.24 34.43
CA GLU A 572 -30.31 -17.92 35.71
C GLU A 572 -28.87 -18.38 36.01
N MET A 573 -28.21 -19.01 35.03
CA MET A 573 -26.83 -19.49 35.15
C MET A 573 -25.85 -18.36 35.50
N ILE A 574 -25.82 -17.29 34.68
CA ILE A 574 -24.90 -16.17 34.88
C ILE A 574 -25.30 -15.37 36.12
N GLY A 575 -26.60 -15.16 36.36
CA GLY A 575 -27.12 -14.43 37.50
C GLY A 575 -26.75 -15.11 38.83
N ASN A 576 -26.91 -16.43 38.94
CA ASN A 576 -26.51 -17.19 40.11
C ASN A 576 -24.99 -17.17 40.32
N ALA A 577 -24.20 -17.35 39.24
CA ALA A 577 -22.75 -17.27 39.33
C ALA A 577 -22.28 -15.90 39.86
N LEU A 578 -22.87 -14.79 39.39
CA LEU A 578 -22.55 -13.45 39.87
C LEU A 578 -22.98 -13.21 41.34
N LEU A 579 -24.11 -13.77 41.76
CA LEU A 579 -24.57 -13.69 43.16
C LEU A 579 -23.65 -14.45 44.12
N GLU A 580 -23.10 -15.58 43.69
CA GLU A 580 -22.29 -16.47 44.53
C GLU A 580 -20.78 -16.18 44.47
N ALA A 581 -20.35 -15.40 43.48
CA ALA A 581 -18.94 -15.06 43.27
C ALA A 581 -18.33 -14.34 44.49
N LYS A 582 -17.14 -14.81 44.89
CA LYS A 582 -16.30 -14.18 45.90
C LYS A 582 -15.46 -13.05 45.32
N ALA A 583 -15.08 -13.14 44.05
CA ALA A 583 -14.22 -12.18 43.37
C ALA A 583 -14.68 -11.92 41.92
N PRO A 584 -15.95 -11.51 41.67
CA PRO A 584 -16.48 -11.28 40.33
C PRO A 584 -15.73 -10.18 39.58
N LEU A 585 -15.54 -10.44 38.29
CA LEU A 585 -14.88 -9.53 37.36
C LEU A 585 -15.69 -9.46 36.06
N VAL A 586 -15.98 -8.25 35.60
CA VAL A 586 -16.45 -7.99 34.24
C VAL A 586 -15.28 -7.50 33.40
N ILE A 587 -15.09 -8.07 32.21
CA ILE A 587 -14.13 -7.59 31.22
C ILE A 587 -14.88 -7.14 29.98
N THR A 588 -14.55 -5.95 29.48
CA THR A 588 -15.18 -5.40 28.27
C THR A 588 -14.15 -4.73 27.35
N GLY A 589 -14.52 -4.38 26.11
CA GLY A 589 -13.62 -3.71 25.18
C GLY A 589 -14.27 -2.71 24.21
N TYR A 590 -15.51 -2.96 23.79
CA TYR A 590 -16.26 -2.06 22.90
C TYR A 590 -17.75 -1.93 23.23
N LEU A 591 -18.15 -2.30 24.45
CA LEU A 591 -19.52 -2.14 24.97
C LEU A 591 -19.99 -0.67 24.95
N GLY A 592 -19.06 0.29 25.05
CA GLY A 592 -19.30 1.74 24.98
C GLY A 592 -19.99 2.24 23.71
N ARG A 593 -20.12 1.39 22.68
CA ARG A 593 -20.97 1.61 21.50
C ARG A 593 -22.45 1.78 21.85
N SER A 594 -22.91 1.22 22.96
CA SER A 594 -24.27 1.40 23.48
C SER A 594 -24.18 2.12 24.83
N HIS A 595 -24.62 3.38 24.87
CA HIS A 595 -24.61 4.16 26.12
C HIS A 595 -25.54 3.52 27.16
N ARG A 596 -26.61 2.87 26.71
CA ARG A 596 -27.52 2.09 27.56
C ARG A 596 -26.86 0.85 28.14
N ALA A 597 -26.02 0.14 27.38
CA ALA A 597 -25.26 -0.99 27.90
C ALA A 597 -24.28 -0.54 28.99
N VAL A 598 -23.61 0.60 28.80
CA VAL A 598 -22.74 1.20 29.84
C VAL A 598 -23.54 1.50 31.10
N GLN A 599 -24.73 2.09 30.96
CA GLN A 599 -25.60 2.38 32.11
C GLN A 599 -26.03 1.10 32.84
N GLN A 600 -26.41 0.04 32.10
CA GLN A 600 -26.77 -1.24 32.69
C GLN A 600 -25.58 -1.92 33.38
N LEU A 601 -24.36 -1.77 32.85
CA LEU A 601 -23.15 -2.27 33.50
C LEU A 601 -22.83 -1.51 34.79
N ILE A 602 -23.05 -0.19 34.83
CA ILE A 602 -22.96 0.61 36.07
C ILE A 602 -23.98 0.09 37.09
N THR A 603 -25.24 -0.09 36.70
CA THR A 603 -26.27 -0.65 37.57
C THR A 603 -25.89 -2.04 38.11
N LEU A 604 -25.28 -2.89 37.28
CA LEU A 604 -24.80 -4.20 37.71
C LEU A 604 -23.68 -4.08 38.76
N ALA A 605 -22.72 -3.18 38.53
CA ALA A 605 -21.61 -2.94 39.44
C ALA A 605 -22.07 -2.33 40.78
N ASP A 606 -23.10 -1.47 40.76
CA ASP A 606 -23.72 -0.90 41.97
C ASP A 606 -24.52 -1.97 42.75
N THR A 607 -25.19 -2.88 42.04
CA THR A 607 -26.03 -3.92 42.65
C THR A 607 -25.18 -5.05 43.25
N VAL A 608 -24.18 -5.53 42.51
CA VAL A 608 -23.25 -6.58 42.96
C VAL A 608 -22.04 -5.91 43.61
N GLN A 609 -22.17 -5.58 44.89
CA GLN A 609 -21.14 -4.83 45.61
C GLN A 609 -19.78 -5.55 45.59
N GLY A 610 -18.73 -4.78 45.30
CA GLY A 610 -17.38 -5.31 45.14
C GLY A 610 -17.11 -5.97 43.78
N LEU A 611 -18.01 -5.85 42.79
CA LEU A 611 -17.75 -6.24 41.40
C LEU A 611 -16.68 -5.33 40.81
N ARG A 612 -15.76 -5.92 40.05
CA ARG A 612 -14.66 -5.21 39.38
C ARG A 612 -14.95 -5.15 37.88
N VAL A 613 -14.60 -4.04 37.23
CA VAL A 613 -14.78 -3.85 35.79
C VAL A 613 -13.45 -3.45 35.17
N PHE A 614 -13.00 -4.20 34.16
CA PHE A 614 -11.81 -3.90 33.40
C PHE A 614 -12.14 -3.70 31.92
N ASP A 615 -11.88 -2.51 31.40
CA ASP A 615 -11.91 -2.26 29.96
C ASP A 615 -10.54 -2.63 29.35
N SER A 616 -10.48 -3.78 28.68
CA SER A 616 -9.23 -4.36 28.17
C SER A 616 -8.76 -3.70 26.88
N GLU A 617 -9.66 -3.09 26.10
CA GLU A 617 -9.33 -2.57 24.77
C GLU A 617 -9.45 -1.05 24.67
N LEU A 618 -10.34 -0.44 25.45
CA LEU A 618 -10.68 0.98 25.41
C LEU A 618 -10.99 1.44 23.99
N ARG A 619 -11.79 0.67 23.24
CA ARG A 619 -12.17 1.08 21.87
C ARG A 619 -13.11 2.27 21.88
N GLU A 620 -13.98 2.26 22.88
CA GLU A 620 -14.87 3.34 23.33
C GLU A 620 -14.87 3.30 24.86
N VAL A 621 -15.38 4.35 25.52
CA VAL A 621 -15.50 4.35 26.99
C VAL A 621 -16.61 3.37 27.38
N CYS A 622 -16.21 2.20 27.91
CA CYS A 622 -17.17 1.17 28.34
C CYS A 622 -17.57 1.28 29.81
N PHE A 623 -16.78 2.00 30.62
CA PHE A 623 -17.04 2.18 32.04
C PHE A 623 -16.39 3.47 32.57
N PRO A 624 -17.05 4.25 33.44
CA PRO A 624 -16.53 5.52 33.92
C PRO A 624 -15.31 5.34 34.84
N ALA A 625 -14.21 6.03 34.54
CA ALA A 625 -12.97 5.98 35.34
C ALA A 625 -13.13 6.47 36.79
N THR A 626 -14.19 7.22 37.10
CA THR A 626 -14.51 7.70 38.45
C THR A 626 -15.22 6.68 39.32
N HIS A 627 -15.72 5.59 38.74
CA HIS A 627 -16.47 4.59 39.49
C HIS A 627 -15.51 3.64 40.25
N PRO A 628 -15.77 3.31 41.53
CA PRO A 628 -14.89 2.46 42.34
C PRO A 628 -14.55 1.10 41.72
N ALA A 629 -15.50 0.50 41.01
CA ALA A 629 -15.31 -0.76 40.28
C ALA A 629 -14.31 -0.69 39.12
N CYS A 630 -13.97 0.50 38.62
CA CYS A 630 -13.10 0.65 37.45
C CYS A 630 -11.65 0.23 37.77
N LEU A 631 -11.15 -0.75 37.03
CA LEU A 631 -9.75 -1.17 37.04
C LEU A 631 -9.05 -0.70 35.76
N THR A 632 -7.77 -0.35 35.91
CA THR A 632 -6.86 -0.08 34.80
C THR A 632 -5.71 -1.08 34.81
N ARG A 633 -4.90 -1.08 33.75
CA ARG A 633 -3.74 -1.97 33.64
C ARG A 633 -2.76 -1.77 34.79
N SER A 634 -2.49 -0.52 35.21
CA SER A 634 -1.59 -0.23 36.31
C SER A 634 -2.24 -0.25 37.69
N THR A 635 -3.58 -0.40 37.79
CA THR A 635 -4.30 -0.36 39.06
C THR A 635 -4.85 -1.67 39.60
N GLY A 636 -4.73 -2.76 38.85
CA GLY A 636 -5.06 -4.08 39.39
C GLY A 636 -5.69 -5.05 38.41
N ALA A 637 -5.75 -4.73 37.11
CA ALA A 637 -6.35 -5.61 36.11
C ALA A 637 -5.73 -7.03 36.11
N ALA A 638 -4.40 -7.16 36.13
CA ALA A 638 -3.76 -8.48 36.10
C ALA A 638 -4.05 -9.31 37.37
N PRO A 639 -3.85 -8.79 38.61
CA PRO A 639 -4.30 -9.49 39.82
C PRO A 639 -5.78 -9.82 39.84
N ALA A 640 -6.64 -8.94 39.29
CA ALA A 640 -8.08 -9.18 39.22
C ALA A 640 -8.42 -10.36 38.31
N ILE A 641 -7.79 -10.46 37.13
CA ILE A 641 -7.96 -11.59 36.21
C ILE A 641 -7.53 -12.90 36.89
N GLN A 642 -6.39 -12.90 37.59
CA GLN A 642 -5.86 -14.11 38.24
C GLN A 642 -6.69 -14.57 39.45
N SER A 643 -7.24 -13.62 40.22
CA SER A 643 -7.99 -13.88 41.45
C SER A 643 -9.49 -14.10 41.25
N ALA A 644 -10.02 -13.77 40.07
CA ALA A 644 -11.43 -13.92 39.80
C ALA A 644 -11.85 -15.39 39.77
N ASP A 645 -12.95 -15.70 40.47
CA ASP A 645 -13.64 -16.98 40.43
C ASP A 645 -14.78 -16.99 39.40
N VAL A 646 -15.36 -15.82 39.09
CA VAL A 646 -16.31 -15.63 37.99
C VAL A 646 -15.87 -14.45 37.13
N ILE A 647 -15.74 -14.69 35.82
CA ILE A 647 -15.42 -13.67 34.81
C ILE A 647 -16.56 -13.58 33.80
N LEU A 648 -17.19 -12.41 33.69
CA LEU A 648 -18.16 -12.10 32.64
C LEU A 648 -17.50 -11.23 31.58
N VAL A 649 -17.26 -11.79 30.40
CA VAL A 649 -16.72 -11.08 29.24
C VAL A 649 -17.86 -10.52 28.40
N LEU A 650 -17.88 -9.20 28.21
CA LEU A 650 -18.92 -8.47 27.49
C LEU A 650 -18.30 -7.67 26.35
N ASP A 651 -18.64 -7.99 25.10
CA ASP A 651 -18.24 -7.20 23.94
C ASP A 651 -16.74 -6.87 23.93
N ALA A 652 -15.91 -7.92 23.88
CA ALA A 652 -14.45 -7.82 23.90
C ALA A 652 -13.83 -8.81 22.93
N ASP A 653 -12.88 -8.36 22.09
CA ASP A 653 -12.17 -9.28 21.19
C ASP A 653 -10.92 -9.87 21.84
N VAL A 654 -10.26 -9.14 22.74
CA VAL A 654 -9.07 -9.57 23.49
C VAL A 654 -9.24 -9.21 24.96
N PRO A 655 -9.89 -10.07 25.77
CA PRO A 655 -10.13 -9.78 27.19
C PRO A 655 -8.84 -9.82 28.02
N TRP A 656 -7.88 -10.67 27.66
CA TRP A 656 -6.53 -10.69 28.22
C TRP A 656 -5.51 -11.23 27.22
N ILE A 657 -4.22 -11.10 27.55
CA ILE A 657 -3.11 -11.65 26.76
C ILE A 657 -2.59 -12.90 27.47
N PRO A 658 -2.87 -14.12 26.97
CA PRO A 658 -2.61 -15.37 27.70
C PRO A 658 -1.16 -15.57 28.17
N ARG A 659 -0.18 -15.08 27.40
CA ARG A 659 1.25 -15.14 27.77
C ARG A 659 1.60 -14.26 28.98
N ARG A 660 0.83 -13.22 29.25
CA ARG A 660 1.09 -12.25 30.33
C ARG A 660 0.26 -12.50 31.57
N VAL A 661 -1.01 -12.85 31.38
CA VAL A 661 -1.96 -13.11 32.46
C VAL A 661 -3.01 -14.12 32.00
N HIS A 662 -3.40 -15.01 32.90
CA HIS A 662 -4.44 -16.00 32.68
C HIS A 662 -5.39 -16.02 33.88
N PRO A 663 -6.69 -16.27 33.65
CA PRO A 663 -7.63 -16.60 34.72
C PRO A 663 -7.17 -17.80 35.55
N SER A 664 -7.69 -17.92 36.77
CA SER A 664 -7.57 -19.17 37.53
C SER A 664 -8.14 -20.34 36.71
N PRO A 665 -7.52 -21.53 36.72
CA PRO A 665 -8.10 -22.73 36.08
C PRO A 665 -9.49 -23.10 36.61
N SER A 666 -9.84 -22.67 37.83
CA SER A 666 -11.15 -22.88 38.44
C SER A 666 -12.15 -21.74 38.19
N ALA A 667 -11.76 -20.70 37.46
CA ALA A 667 -12.64 -19.57 37.18
C ALA A 667 -13.74 -19.98 36.20
N GLU A 668 -15.00 -19.65 36.52
CA GLU A 668 -16.10 -19.76 35.58
C GLU A 668 -16.12 -18.54 34.66
N ILE A 669 -16.05 -18.78 33.35
CA ILE A 669 -15.94 -17.71 32.36
C ILE A 669 -17.19 -17.73 31.49
N TYR A 670 -17.95 -16.64 31.53
CA TYR A 670 -19.14 -16.44 30.70
C TYR A 670 -18.86 -15.36 29.67
N HIS A 671 -19.25 -15.59 28.42
CA HIS A 671 -18.95 -14.69 27.30
C HIS A 671 -20.22 -14.29 26.57
N ILE A 672 -20.53 -13.00 26.52
CA ILE A 672 -21.67 -12.43 25.80
C ILE A 672 -21.12 -11.41 24.79
N ASP A 673 -21.46 -11.59 23.52
CA ASP A 673 -20.89 -10.77 22.46
C ASP A 673 -21.81 -10.70 21.22
N LEU A 674 -21.66 -9.62 20.44
CA LEU A 674 -22.24 -9.47 19.10
C LEU A 674 -21.60 -10.40 18.04
N ASP A 675 -20.36 -10.84 18.27
CA ASP A 675 -19.59 -11.78 17.43
C ASP A 675 -18.82 -12.75 18.33
N PRO A 676 -19.51 -13.68 19.03
CA PRO A 676 -18.85 -14.55 20.00
C PRO A 676 -17.94 -15.60 19.35
N ARG A 677 -18.19 -15.93 18.08
CA ARG A 677 -17.41 -16.90 17.30
C ARG A 677 -16.10 -16.31 16.80
N LYS A 678 -15.97 -14.98 16.77
CA LYS A 678 -14.81 -14.24 16.26
C LYS A 678 -14.36 -14.79 14.91
N GLU A 679 -15.29 -14.95 13.96
CA GLU A 679 -15.09 -15.72 12.71
C GLU A 679 -13.93 -15.21 11.82
N ARG A 680 -13.44 -14.00 12.09
CA ARG A 680 -12.32 -13.36 11.38
C ARG A 680 -10.97 -13.58 12.06
N MET A 681 -10.94 -14.24 13.20
CA MET A 681 -9.74 -14.62 13.92
C MET A 681 -9.48 -16.11 13.73
N ASN A 682 -8.31 -16.45 13.20
CA ASN A 682 -7.94 -17.86 12.98
C ASN A 682 -7.72 -18.63 14.29
N MET A 683 -7.42 -17.94 15.39
CA MET A 683 -7.19 -18.52 16.70
C MET A 683 -7.82 -17.60 17.75
N PHE A 684 -8.85 -18.10 18.42
CA PHE A 684 -9.52 -17.43 19.52
C PHE A 684 -10.03 -18.49 20.49
N ASP A 685 -9.54 -18.44 21.72
CA ASP A 685 -9.99 -19.27 22.83
C ASP A 685 -9.73 -18.51 24.12
N ILE A 686 -10.80 -18.33 24.91
CA ILE A 686 -10.77 -17.65 26.20
C ILE A 686 -11.16 -18.60 27.35
N GLY A 687 -11.30 -19.91 27.08
CA GLY A 687 -11.69 -20.89 28.08
C GLY A 687 -13.09 -20.67 28.64
N ALA A 688 -14.01 -20.10 27.85
CA ALA A 688 -15.37 -19.81 28.30
C ALA A 688 -16.16 -21.10 28.61
N SER A 689 -16.73 -21.16 29.81
CA SER A 689 -17.67 -22.19 30.25
C SER A 689 -18.95 -22.16 29.41
N ALA A 690 -19.42 -20.96 29.06
CA ALA A 690 -20.52 -20.77 28.13
C ALA A 690 -20.35 -19.46 27.34
N THR A 691 -20.84 -19.47 26.10
CA THR A 691 -20.73 -18.34 25.17
C THR A 691 -22.09 -18.07 24.51
N PHE A 692 -22.51 -16.81 24.48
CA PHE A 692 -23.84 -16.37 24.06
C PHE A 692 -23.76 -15.29 22.98
N HIS A 693 -24.53 -15.47 21.91
CA HIS A 693 -24.73 -14.47 20.86
C HIS A 693 -26.00 -13.67 21.17
N ALA A 694 -25.85 -12.52 21.82
CA ALA A 694 -26.97 -11.73 22.29
C ALA A 694 -26.64 -10.23 22.28
N ASP A 695 -27.67 -9.40 22.25
CA ASP A 695 -27.54 -7.97 22.51
C ASP A 695 -27.17 -7.73 23.98
N THR A 696 -26.01 -7.12 24.22
CA THR A 696 -25.46 -6.91 25.56
C THR A 696 -26.31 -5.98 26.42
N THR A 697 -26.98 -4.99 25.82
CA THR A 697 -27.89 -4.10 26.56
C THR A 697 -29.05 -4.90 27.15
N SER A 698 -29.66 -5.75 26.32
CA SER A 698 -30.77 -6.62 26.70
C SER A 698 -30.33 -7.68 27.71
N ALA A 699 -29.16 -8.29 27.50
CA ALA A 699 -28.58 -9.27 28.42
C ALA A 699 -28.33 -8.67 29.81
N LEU A 700 -27.66 -7.51 29.90
CA LEU A 700 -27.44 -6.83 31.17
C LEU A 700 -28.73 -6.40 31.85
N THR A 701 -29.74 -5.97 31.07
CA THR A 701 -31.06 -5.64 31.62
C THR A 701 -31.73 -6.86 32.27
N GLN A 702 -31.66 -8.02 31.61
CA GLN A 702 -32.18 -9.28 32.16
C GLN A 702 -31.41 -9.72 33.42
N LEU A 703 -30.08 -9.61 33.41
CA LEU A 703 -29.24 -9.97 34.55
C LEU A 703 -29.51 -9.06 35.75
N ASN A 704 -29.60 -7.74 35.54
CA ASN A 704 -29.96 -6.79 36.60
C ASN A 704 -31.35 -7.09 37.18
N ALA A 705 -32.34 -7.37 36.34
CA ALA A 705 -33.67 -7.72 36.79
C ALA A 705 -33.68 -9.02 37.61
N TYR A 706 -32.98 -10.05 37.12
CA TYR A 706 -32.85 -11.34 37.82
C TYR A 706 -32.19 -11.18 39.19
N ILE A 707 -31.03 -10.53 39.24
CA ILE A 707 -30.26 -10.30 40.48
C ILE A 707 -31.08 -9.49 41.48
N THR A 708 -31.72 -8.40 41.04
CA THR A 708 -32.52 -7.52 41.91
C THR A 708 -33.76 -8.24 42.46
N SER A 709 -34.36 -9.14 41.67
CA SER A 709 -35.51 -9.94 42.10
C SER A 709 -35.15 -11.12 43.01
N SER A 710 -33.86 -11.44 43.18
CA SER A 710 -33.43 -12.60 43.94
C SER A 710 -33.70 -12.42 45.44
N PRO A 711 -34.42 -13.36 46.08
CA PRO A 711 -34.69 -13.28 47.52
C PRO A 711 -33.40 -13.43 48.36
N ARG A 712 -32.31 -13.91 47.76
CA ARG A 712 -31.00 -14.08 48.41
C ARG A 712 -30.21 -12.78 48.50
N LEU A 713 -30.57 -11.75 47.73
CA LEU A 713 -29.80 -10.51 47.61
C LEU A 713 -29.54 -9.80 48.95
N PRO A 714 -30.53 -9.61 49.86
CA PRO A 714 -30.29 -8.90 51.12
C PRO A 714 -29.25 -9.60 52.02
N ALA A 715 -29.29 -10.93 52.10
CA ALA A 715 -28.34 -11.70 52.89
C ALA A 715 -26.91 -11.66 52.29
N LEU A 716 -26.80 -11.64 50.97
CA LEU A 716 -25.52 -11.57 50.27
C LEU A 716 -24.89 -10.17 50.35
N GLN A 717 -25.71 -9.12 50.34
CA GLN A 717 -25.23 -7.74 50.45
C GLN A 717 -24.42 -7.50 51.74
N GLU A 718 -24.85 -8.08 52.87
CA GLU A 718 -24.09 -7.99 54.12
C GLU A 718 -22.69 -8.61 53.96
N ALA A 719 -22.60 -9.79 53.34
CA ALA A 719 -21.34 -10.48 53.06
C ALA A 719 -20.44 -9.72 52.06
N TRP A 720 -21.01 -8.91 51.17
CA TRP A 720 -20.26 -8.11 50.21
C TRP A 720 -19.71 -6.81 50.76
N THR A 721 -20.15 -6.35 51.94
CA THR A 721 -19.70 -5.08 52.55
C THR A 721 -18.18 -4.97 52.63
N SER A 722 -17.50 -6.06 53.05
CA SER A 722 -16.03 -6.09 53.10
C SER A 722 -15.42 -5.92 51.71
N ARG A 723 -15.94 -6.64 50.70
CA ARG A 723 -15.48 -6.53 49.31
C ARG A 723 -15.67 -5.12 48.76
N ALA A 724 -16.78 -4.46 49.08
CA ALA A 724 -17.05 -3.09 48.67
C ALA A 724 -16.03 -2.10 49.27
N GLN A 725 -15.70 -2.28 50.55
CA GLN A 725 -14.73 -1.44 51.24
C GLN A 725 -13.29 -1.64 50.71
N ASP A 726 -12.91 -2.89 50.42
CA ASP A 726 -11.63 -3.22 49.80
C ASP A 726 -11.52 -2.58 48.41
N LEU A 727 -12.59 -2.67 47.61
CA LEU A 727 -12.66 -2.05 46.28
C LEU A 727 -12.53 -0.53 46.34
N LEU A 728 -13.25 0.13 47.26
CA LEU A 728 -13.16 1.58 47.47
C LEU A 728 -11.74 2.01 47.86
N THR A 729 -11.08 1.23 48.72
CA THR A 729 -9.71 1.50 49.15
C THR A 729 -8.73 1.34 47.99
N ALA A 730 -8.79 0.22 47.28
CA ALA A 730 -7.96 -0.05 46.11
C ALA A 730 -8.15 0.99 45.00
N HIS A 731 -9.38 1.47 44.78
CA HIS A 731 -9.66 2.54 43.83
C HIS A 731 -9.00 3.86 44.23
N LYS A 732 -9.12 4.27 45.51
CA LYS A 732 -8.48 5.50 46.01
C LYS A 732 -6.96 5.45 45.89
N GLU A 733 -6.35 4.33 46.27
CA GLU A 733 -4.90 4.10 46.14
C GLU A 733 -4.46 4.09 44.67
N GLY A 734 -5.23 3.43 43.80
CA GLY A 734 -4.97 3.40 42.37
C GLY A 734 -5.04 4.77 41.72
N LYS A 735 -6.06 5.57 42.08
CA LYS A 735 -6.20 6.96 41.64
C LYS A 735 -5.03 7.82 42.11
N ALA A 736 -4.67 7.73 43.39
CA ALA A 736 -3.52 8.46 43.94
C ALA A 736 -2.21 8.08 43.23
N ARG A 737 -2.02 6.80 42.88
CA ARG A 737 -0.87 6.33 42.09
C ARG A 737 -0.87 6.85 40.65
N ILE A 738 -2.02 6.95 40.01
CA ILE A 738 -2.11 7.56 38.67
C ILE A 738 -1.80 9.07 38.77
N ASP A 739 -2.47 9.79 39.67
CA ASP A 739 -2.33 11.23 39.81
C ASP A 739 -0.89 11.63 40.21
N SER A 740 -0.18 10.82 41.01
CA SER A 740 1.22 11.10 41.38
C SER A 740 2.20 11.02 40.20
N ARG A 741 1.91 10.21 39.16
CA ARG A 741 2.73 10.16 37.93
C ARG A 741 2.54 11.38 37.03
N ALA A 742 1.44 12.11 37.20
CA ALA A 742 1.17 13.36 36.51
C ALA A 742 1.80 14.58 37.20
N THR A 743 2.66 14.37 38.21
CA THR A 743 3.42 15.47 38.79
C THR A 743 4.36 16.06 37.74
N ALA A 744 4.30 17.38 37.61
CA ALA A 744 5.21 18.09 36.72
C ALA A 744 6.65 17.85 37.19
N PRO A 745 7.59 17.56 36.29
CA PRO A 745 9.01 17.60 36.63
C PRO A 745 9.46 19.07 36.76
N LEU A 746 8.88 19.80 37.73
CA LEU A 746 9.09 21.24 37.95
C LEU A 746 10.52 21.56 38.37
N SER A 747 11.27 20.57 38.86
CA SER A 747 12.71 20.69 39.09
C SER A 747 13.52 20.74 37.78
N THR A 748 12.92 20.40 36.63
CA THR A 748 13.58 20.34 35.32
C THR A 748 12.70 20.93 34.20
N PRO A 749 12.38 22.24 34.24
CA PRO A 749 11.48 22.88 33.27
C PRO A 749 11.97 22.81 31.81
N ASN A 750 13.26 22.54 31.59
CA ASN A 750 13.89 22.37 30.28
C ASN A 750 13.85 20.93 29.74
N GLU A 751 13.35 19.95 30.51
CA GLU A 751 13.26 18.55 30.10
C GLU A 751 11.97 18.25 29.30
N PRO A 752 11.97 17.22 28.43
CA PRO A 752 10.79 16.74 27.74
C PRO A 752 9.67 16.29 28.70
N CYS A 753 8.43 16.42 28.24
CA CYS A 753 7.25 16.02 29.02
C CYS A 753 7.16 14.50 29.19
N THR A 754 6.62 14.04 30.31
CA THR A 754 6.09 12.66 30.39
C THR A 754 4.71 12.62 29.74
N VAL A 755 4.31 11.46 29.21
CA VAL A 755 2.94 11.25 28.70
C VAL A 755 1.93 11.47 29.83
N ASP A 756 2.28 11.06 31.05
CA ASP A 756 1.38 11.20 32.19
C ASP A 756 1.05 12.68 32.46
N TYR A 757 2.09 13.52 32.56
CA TYR A 757 1.93 14.96 32.76
C TYR A 757 1.14 15.58 31.60
N LEU A 758 1.56 15.32 30.35
CA LEU A 758 0.92 15.86 29.16
C LEU A 758 -0.60 15.57 29.11
N CYS A 759 -0.99 14.31 29.28
CA CYS A 759 -2.40 13.92 29.20
C CYS A 759 -3.24 14.47 30.36
N SER A 760 -2.64 14.64 31.55
CA SER A 760 -3.31 15.33 32.66
C SER A 760 -3.59 16.80 32.35
N ARG A 761 -2.64 17.49 31.70
CA ARG A 761 -2.79 18.90 31.27
C ARG A 761 -3.79 19.05 30.13
N ILE A 762 -3.79 18.11 29.17
CA ILE A 762 -4.81 18.04 28.12
C ILE A 762 -6.19 17.92 28.75
N ARG A 763 -6.40 16.91 29.62
CA ARG A 763 -7.68 16.71 30.33
C ARG A 763 -8.14 17.97 31.08
N ALA A 764 -7.22 18.66 31.75
CA ALA A 764 -7.54 19.86 32.52
C ALA A 764 -7.83 21.10 31.66
N SER A 765 -7.32 21.16 30.43
CA SER A 765 -7.37 22.37 29.59
C SER A 765 -8.44 22.35 28.51
N VAL A 766 -8.79 21.17 27.98
CA VAL A 766 -9.82 21.04 26.93
C VAL A 766 -11.24 21.10 27.52
N PRO A 767 -12.26 21.48 26.72
CA PRO A 767 -13.65 21.47 27.18
C PRO A 767 -14.12 20.10 27.69
N GLN A 768 -15.03 20.06 28.67
CA GLN A 768 -15.53 18.80 29.24
C GLN A 768 -16.30 17.92 28.25
N ASP A 769 -16.91 18.50 27.22
CA ASP A 769 -17.62 17.80 26.16
C ASP A 769 -16.70 17.28 25.04
N THR A 770 -15.37 17.36 25.23
CA THR A 770 -14.37 16.90 24.27
C THR A 770 -14.57 15.44 23.86
N ILE A 771 -14.38 15.16 22.57
CA ILE A 771 -14.24 13.81 22.01
C ILE A 771 -12.76 13.59 21.69
N TYR A 772 -12.19 12.56 22.30
CA TYR A 772 -10.82 12.14 22.08
C TYR A 772 -10.77 11.09 20.97
N ILE A 773 -10.00 11.33 19.92
CA ILE A 773 -9.73 10.34 18.87
C ILE A 773 -8.27 9.93 19.00
N THR A 774 -7.98 8.65 19.26
CA THR A 774 -6.61 8.24 19.60
C THR A 774 -6.03 7.21 18.64
N ASP A 775 -4.75 7.34 18.35
CA ASP A 775 -3.94 6.33 17.65
C ASP A 775 -2.50 6.33 18.21
N SER A 776 -2.41 5.89 19.46
CA SER A 776 -1.17 5.73 20.22
C SER A 776 -0.95 4.26 20.53
N VAL A 777 0.25 3.74 20.22
CA VAL A 777 0.61 2.34 20.46
C VAL A 777 1.43 2.21 21.74
N THR A 778 2.65 2.74 21.75
CA THR A 778 3.59 2.64 22.88
C THR A 778 3.04 3.27 24.16
N ASN A 779 2.30 4.38 24.01
CA ASN A 779 1.89 5.23 25.11
C ASN A 779 0.41 5.08 25.49
N GLN A 780 -0.27 4.02 25.03
CA GLN A 780 -1.71 3.84 25.22
C GLN A 780 -2.10 3.81 26.71
N VAL A 781 -1.34 3.09 27.53
CA VAL A 781 -1.63 2.92 28.97
C VAL A 781 -1.51 4.25 29.74
N PRO A 782 -0.35 4.94 29.77
CA PRO A 782 -0.23 6.21 30.49
C PRO A 782 -1.19 7.28 29.94
N MET A 783 -1.45 7.30 28.63
CA MET A 783 -2.42 8.21 28.02
C MET A 783 -3.84 7.98 28.56
N THR A 784 -4.35 6.76 28.46
CA THR A 784 -5.74 6.46 28.86
C THR A 784 -5.97 6.62 30.36
N GLU A 785 -5.00 6.21 31.18
CA GLU A 785 -5.08 6.34 32.64
C GLU A 785 -5.09 7.81 33.08
N GLN A 786 -4.40 8.71 32.39
CA GLN A 786 -4.42 10.14 32.73
C GLN A 786 -5.56 10.92 32.10
N LEU A 787 -6.09 10.49 30.96
CA LEU A 787 -7.31 11.10 30.42
C LEU A 787 -8.51 10.86 31.35
N GLN A 788 -8.50 9.79 32.17
CA GLN A 788 -9.54 9.44 33.16
C GLN A 788 -10.96 9.61 32.58
N LEU A 789 -11.20 8.95 31.45
CA LEU A 789 -12.44 9.10 30.67
C LEU A 789 -13.66 8.60 31.47
N THR A 790 -14.72 9.41 31.52
CA THR A 790 -15.92 9.10 32.31
C THR A 790 -17.18 8.94 31.47
N ARG A 791 -17.24 9.56 30.29
CA ARG A 791 -18.48 9.66 29.51
C ARG A 791 -18.46 8.68 28.32
N PRO A 792 -19.47 7.82 28.15
CA PRO A 792 -19.60 7.02 26.94
C PRO A 792 -19.68 7.93 25.71
N GLY A 793 -18.97 7.55 24.64
CA GLY A 793 -18.84 8.37 23.42
C GLY A 793 -17.91 9.57 23.48
N SER A 794 -17.21 9.81 24.59
CA SER A 794 -16.15 10.84 24.64
C SER A 794 -14.81 10.37 24.09
N HIS A 795 -14.68 9.11 23.67
CA HIS A 795 -13.42 8.57 23.13
C HIS A 795 -13.65 7.50 22.07
N LEU A 796 -12.82 7.53 21.03
CA LEU A 796 -12.68 6.47 20.05
C LEU A 796 -11.19 6.20 19.79
N THR A 797 -10.83 4.92 19.73
CA THR A 797 -9.55 4.49 19.15
C THR A 797 -9.77 3.71 17.87
N LYS A 798 -8.69 3.45 17.12
CA LYS A 798 -8.76 2.57 15.95
C LYS A 798 -9.34 1.20 16.32
N GLY A 799 -10.21 0.68 15.46
CA GLY A 799 -10.85 -0.60 15.70
C GLY A 799 -9.95 -1.82 15.49
N GLY A 800 -8.86 -1.67 14.75
CA GLY A 800 -7.93 -2.74 14.39
C GLY A 800 -6.47 -2.31 14.55
N SER A 801 -5.57 -3.00 13.85
CA SER A 801 -4.10 -2.79 13.94
C SER A 801 -3.56 -1.74 12.97
N GLY A 802 -4.37 -1.17 12.09
CA GLY A 802 -3.93 -0.20 11.08
C GLY A 802 -3.55 1.14 11.70
N LEU A 803 -2.31 1.60 11.51
CA LEU A 803 -1.82 2.89 12.02
C LEU A 803 -2.30 4.06 11.16
N GLY A 804 -2.38 5.26 11.75
CA GLY A 804 -2.72 6.51 11.05
C GLY A 804 -4.22 6.81 10.94
N TRP A 805 -5.07 6.05 11.62
CA TRP A 805 -6.53 6.12 11.46
C TRP A 805 -7.14 7.42 12.00
N SER A 806 -6.61 7.92 13.13
CA SER A 806 -7.29 8.94 13.93
C SER A 806 -7.46 10.28 13.22
N GLY A 807 -6.55 10.66 12.31
CA GLY A 807 -6.64 11.92 11.57
C GLY A 807 -7.87 11.99 10.67
N GLY A 808 -8.12 10.95 9.87
CA GLY A 808 -9.34 10.86 9.06
C GLY A 808 -10.59 10.72 9.94
N ALA A 809 -10.52 9.88 10.97
CA ALA A 809 -11.64 9.67 11.89
C ALA A 809 -12.07 10.94 12.64
N ALA A 810 -11.15 11.86 12.94
CA ALA A 810 -11.46 13.16 13.54
C ALA A 810 -12.34 14.03 12.61
N ILE A 811 -12.09 14.00 11.30
CA ILE A 811 -12.94 14.66 10.30
C ILE A 811 -14.34 14.03 10.30
N GLY A 812 -14.40 12.69 10.31
CA GLY A 812 -15.65 11.93 10.39
C GLY A 812 -16.48 12.26 11.64
N ALA A 813 -15.84 12.31 12.80
CA ALA A 813 -16.47 12.67 14.07
C ALA A 813 -16.97 14.11 14.07
N SER A 814 -16.23 15.05 13.46
CA SER A 814 -16.65 16.44 13.30
C SER A 814 -17.92 16.55 12.45
N LEU A 815 -17.96 15.84 11.31
CA LEU A 815 -19.14 15.81 10.45
C LEU A 815 -20.35 15.17 11.13
N ALA A 816 -20.14 14.09 11.91
CA ALA A 816 -21.22 13.42 12.63
C ALA A 816 -21.83 14.31 13.72
N THR A 817 -20.99 14.92 14.55
CA THR A 817 -21.43 15.76 15.67
C THR A 817 -21.98 17.13 15.26
N ALA A 818 -21.58 17.62 14.08
CA ALA A 818 -22.22 18.77 13.46
C ALA A 818 -23.67 18.49 13.02
N ARG A 819 -24.01 17.22 12.77
CA ARG A 819 -25.32 16.83 12.26
C ARG A 819 -26.23 16.20 13.32
N TYR A 820 -25.67 15.46 14.27
CA TYR A 820 -26.41 14.68 15.25
C TYR A 820 -26.00 15.00 16.68
N ASP A 821 -26.97 15.01 17.58
CA ASP A 821 -26.70 14.87 19.00
C ASP A 821 -26.31 13.41 19.29
N ILE A 822 -25.18 13.26 20.00
CA ILE A 822 -24.54 11.99 20.30
C ILE A 822 -24.65 11.63 21.79
N SER A 823 -25.53 12.31 22.53
CA SER A 823 -25.73 12.12 23.97
C SER A 823 -26.31 10.73 24.33
N ASP A 824 -27.21 10.16 23.49
CA ASP A 824 -27.87 8.85 23.73
C ASP A 824 -27.60 7.81 22.60
N ARG A 825 -26.34 7.56 22.25
CA ARG A 825 -26.02 6.55 21.21
C ARG A 825 -26.46 5.13 21.64
N PRO A 826 -27.08 4.34 20.75
CA PRO A 826 -27.19 4.55 19.30
C PRO A 826 -28.43 5.33 18.83
N ASN A 827 -29.28 5.85 19.72
CA ASN A 827 -30.40 6.70 19.31
C ASN A 827 -29.85 8.08 18.93
N LEU A 828 -30.16 8.52 17.71
CA LEU A 828 -29.70 9.79 17.21
C LEU A 828 -30.86 10.74 17.08
N HIS A 829 -30.60 11.98 17.46
CA HIS A 829 -31.44 13.12 17.15
C HIS A 829 -30.63 14.09 16.30
N LEU A 830 -31.30 14.86 15.45
CA LEU A 830 -30.63 15.94 14.73
C LEU A 830 -30.07 16.94 15.75
N ASN A 831 -28.87 17.45 15.48
CA ASN A 831 -28.31 18.51 16.30
C ASN A 831 -29.03 19.82 15.96
N GLU A 832 -29.97 20.23 16.81
CA GLU A 832 -30.69 21.49 16.67
C GLU A 832 -29.86 22.70 17.13
N THR A 833 -28.69 22.46 17.74
CA THR A 833 -27.78 23.50 18.21
C THR A 833 -26.65 23.74 17.21
N THR A 834 -26.08 24.94 17.20
CA THR A 834 -24.85 25.23 16.44
C THR A 834 -23.59 24.77 17.17
N LYS A 835 -23.73 24.12 18.34
CA LYS A 835 -22.61 23.73 19.18
C LYS A 835 -22.13 22.34 18.78
N THR A 836 -20.85 22.26 18.43
CA THR A 836 -20.14 21.00 18.17
C THR A 836 -19.13 20.76 19.29
N PRO A 837 -18.99 19.52 19.79
CA PRO A 837 -17.99 19.19 20.79
C PRO A 837 -16.59 19.44 20.25
N PHE A 838 -15.67 19.76 21.15
CA PHE A 838 -14.27 19.91 20.81
C PHE A 838 -13.66 18.55 20.44
N ILE A 839 -12.84 18.48 19.39
CA ILE A 839 -12.19 17.23 18.97
C ILE A 839 -10.69 17.32 19.27
N CYS A 840 -10.20 16.36 20.05
CA CYS A 840 -8.79 16.22 20.40
C CYS A 840 -8.25 14.89 19.86
N ASN A 841 -7.46 14.96 18.80
CA ASN A 841 -6.76 13.83 18.19
C ASN A 841 -5.40 13.62 18.88
N ILE A 842 -5.16 12.46 19.49
CA ILE A 842 -3.87 12.13 20.13
C ILE A 842 -3.24 10.96 19.38
N ILE A 843 -2.06 11.17 18.80
CA ILE A 843 -1.44 10.25 17.86
C ILE A 843 0.06 10.08 18.13
N GLY A 844 0.64 8.91 17.88
CA GLY A 844 2.10 8.75 17.90
C GLY A 844 2.77 9.42 16.70
N ASP A 845 4.02 9.86 16.82
CA ASP A 845 4.86 10.38 15.71
C ASP A 845 4.87 9.45 14.50
N GLY A 846 5.07 8.16 14.75
CA GLY A 846 5.02 7.15 13.70
C GLY A 846 3.64 6.97 13.06
N SER A 847 2.58 6.87 13.89
CA SER A 847 1.20 6.79 13.40
C SER A 847 0.81 8.02 12.58
N PHE A 848 1.32 9.20 12.94
CA PHE A 848 1.07 10.44 12.21
C PHE A 848 1.55 10.36 10.76
N VAL A 849 2.72 9.77 10.50
CA VAL A 849 3.22 9.57 9.13
C VAL A 849 2.27 8.66 8.34
N PHE A 850 1.81 7.56 8.95
CA PHE A 850 0.86 6.64 8.32
C PHE A 850 -0.53 7.23 8.10
N SER A 851 -0.86 8.35 8.76
CA SER A 851 -2.16 9.00 8.60
C SER A 851 -2.39 9.65 7.25
N VAL A 852 -1.36 9.70 6.39
CA VAL A 852 -1.36 10.50 5.16
C VAL A 852 -1.72 11.95 5.49
N PRO A 853 -0.88 12.65 6.29
CA PRO A 853 -1.21 13.95 6.86
C PRO A 853 -1.54 14.99 5.78
N THR A 854 -0.97 14.84 4.58
CA THR A 854 -1.30 15.67 3.42
C THR A 854 -2.79 15.61 3.06
N ALA A 855 -3.36 14.41 3.00
CA ALA A 855 -4.78 14.23 2.69
C ALA A 855 -5.69 14.60 3.88
N VAL A 856 -5.25 14.33 5.12
CA VAL A 856 -6.01 14.66 6.34
C VAL A 856 -6.20 16.16 6.47
N TYR A 857 -5.11 16.94 6.50
CA TYR A 857 -5.20 18.37 6.79
C TYR A 857 -5.69 19.19 5.59
N TRP A 858 -5.48 18.70 4.35
CA TRP A 858 -6.17 19.24 3.19
C TRP A 858 -7.68 19.10 3.32
N ALA A 859 -8.19 17.92 3.68
CA ALA A 859 -9.62 17.69 3.83
C ALA A 859 -10.20 18.47 5.02
N ALA A 860 -9.51 18.47 6.17
CA ALA A 860 -9.95 19.23 7.35
C ALA A 860 -10.10 20.73 7.06
N HIS A 861 -9.15 21.31 6.32
CA HIS A 861 -9.23 22.69 5.85
C HIS A 861 -10.38 22.87 4.83
N ARG A 862 -10.49 21.98 3.83
CA ARG A 862 -11.48 22.07 2.76
C ARG A 862 -12.93 22.01 3.25
N TYR A 863 -13.18 21.23 4.31
CA TYR A 863 -14.51 21.00 4.87
C TYR A 863 -14.76 21.74 6.19
N GLN A 864 -13.81 22.57 6.64
CA GLN A 864 -13.94 23.37 7.86
C GLN A 864 -14.25 22.51 9.10
N THR A 865 -13.50 21.41 9.26
CA THR A 865 -13.58 20.52 10.42
C THR A 865 -12.32 20.67 11.27
N PRO A 866 -12.15 21.80 12.00
CA PRO A 866 -10.95 22.05 12.80
C PRO A 866 -10.90 21.13 14.02
N PHE A 867 -9.71 20.62 14.32
CA PHE A 867 -9.45 19.83 15.53
C PHE A 867 -8.01 20.04 16.01
N LEU A 868 -7.78 19.75 17.29
CA LEU A 868 -6.46 19.74 17.89
C LEU A 868 -5.81 18.37 17.69
N THR A 869 -4.65 18.30 17.06
CA THR A 869 -3.80 17.11 17.04
C THR A 869 -2.63 17.29 18.00
N VAL A 870 -2.45 16.33 18.90
CA VAL A 870 -1.28 16.22 19.77
C VAL A 870 -0.49 14.98 19.36
N ILE A 871 0.75 15.20 18.90
CA ILE A 871 1.67 14.14 18.54
C ILE A 871 2.51 13.79 19.77
N LEU A 872 2.46 12.52 20.17
CA LEU A 872 3.30 11.93 21.20
C LEU A 872 4.63 11.51 20.57
N ASN A 873 5.58 12.44 20.47
CA ASN A 873 6.84 12.24 19.78
C ASN A 873 7.92 11.67 20.72
N ASN A 874 8.05 10.34 20.72
CA ASN A 874 9.11 9.62 21.43
C ASN A 874 10.30 9.24 20.53
N GLY A 875 10.39 9.87 19.34
CA GLY A 875 11.55 9.80 18.46
C GLY A 875 11.73 8.48 17.72
N GLY A 876 10.66 7.71 17.45
CA GLY A 876 10.75 6.51 16.61
C GLY A 876 9.83 5.34 16.97
N TRP A 877 10.11 4.17 16.38
CA TRP A 877 9.23 3.00 16.45
C TRP A 877 9.42 2.17 17.74
N ASN A 878 9.13 2.78 18.89
CA ASN A 878 9.34 2.16 20.20
C ASN A 878 8.46 0.92 20.47
N ALA A 879 7.33 0.77 19.79
CA ALA A 879 6.54 -0.47 19.83
C ALA A 879 7.34 -1.68 19.30
N THR A 880 8.12 -1.47 18.23
CA THR A 880 9.03 -2.50 17.69
C THR A 880 10.14 -2.83 18.68
N ARG A 881 10.70 -1.82 19.35
CA ARG A 881 11.69 -2.00 20.43
C ARG A 881 11.14 -2.83 21.58
N GLN A 882 9.91 -2.57 22.03
CA GLN A 882 9.24 -3.35 23.08
C GLN A 882 9.03 -4.80 22.66
N CYS A 883 8.59 -5.05 21.42
CA CYS A 883 8.41 -6.42 20.90
C CYS A 883 9.75 -7.17 20.80
N LEU A 884 10.82 -6.48 20.41
CA LEU A 884 12.16 -7.07 20.36
C LEU A 884 12.60 -7.55 21.75
N ALA A 885 12.42 -6.71 22.77
CA ALA A 885 12.74 -7.07 24.15
C ALA A 885 11.85 -8.21 24.70
N ASP A 886 10.59 -8.28 24.27
CA ASP A 886 9.64 -9.33 24.68
C ASP A 886 9.96 -10.71 24.07
N VAL A 887 10.43 -10.74 22.82
CA VAL A 887 10.74 -11.99 22.09
C VAL A 887 12.19 -12.42 22.27
N HIS A 888 13.12 -11.47 22.28
CA HIS A 888 14.56 -11.70 22.37
C HIS A 888 15.21 -10.84 23.46
N PRO A 889 14.84 -11.02 24.74
CA PRO A 889 15.35 -10.19 25.84
C PRO A 889 16.88 -10.19 25.96
N SER A 890 17.52 -11.31 25.60
CA SER A 890 18.99 -11.48 25.59
C SER A 890 19.55 -11.57 24.17
N GLY A 891 18.78 -11.21 23.15
CA GLY A 891 19.23 -11.22 21.76
C GLY A 891 20.23 -10.11 21.48
N VAL A 892 21.08 -10.28 20.45
CA VAL A 892 22.10 -9.30 20.04
C VAL A 892 21.50 -7.90 19.84
N ALA A 893 20.29 -7.84 19.29
CA ALA A 893 19.58 -6.60 19.02
C ALA A 893 19.04 -5.89 20.28
N ALA A 894 18.85 -6.59 21.41
CA ALA A 894 18.32 -6.00 22.64
C ALA A 894 19.28 -4.98 23.26
N GLY A 895 20.59 -5.17 23.09
CA GLY A 895 21.62 -4.24 23.56
C GLY A 895 21.86 -3.02 22.67
N LEU A 896 21.31 -3.00 21.45
CA LEU A 896 21.54 -1.92 20.47
C LEU A 896 20.69 -0.69 20.76
N SER A 897 21.14 0.49 20.34
CA SER A 897 20.33 1.72 20.42
C SER A 897 19.22 1.73 19.35
N ASN A 898 18.20 2.59 19.50
CA ASN A 898 17.18 2.76 18.46
C ASN A 898 17.77 3.23 17.11
N ARG A 899 18.89 3.96 17.15
CA ARG A 899 19.64 4.38 15.96
C ARG A 899 20.30 3.20 15.27
N ASP A 900 21.01 2.35 16.03
CA ASP A 900 21.67 1.16 15.49
C ASP A 900 20.67 0.13 14.95
N LEU A 901 19.46 0.10 15.51
CA LEU A 901 18.35 -0.71 15.02
C LEU A 901 17.66 -0.13 13.77
N GLY A 902 17.97 1.11 13.38
CA GLY A 902 17.31 1.78 12.24
C GLY A 902 15.84 2.14 12.50
N ILE A 903 15.45 2.31 13.77
CA ILE A 903 14.06 2.63 14.16
C ILE A 903 13.91 4.01 14.84
N SER A 904 15.01 4.75 15.00
CA SER A 904 15.01 6.14 15.46
C SER A 904 14.53 7.08 14.35
N LEU A 905 13.78 8.11 14.72
CA LEU A 905 13.36 9.23 13.86
C LEU A 905 13.82 10.59 14.40
N VAL A 906 14.75 10.60 15.36
CA VAL A 906 15.17 11.84 16.03
C VAL A 906 15.95 12.78 15.09
N GLU A 907 16.81 12.23 14.24
CA GLU A 907 17.70 13.01 13.35
C GLU A 907 17.07 13.30 11.98
N ASP A 908 16.21 12.40 11.48
CA ASP A 908 15.69 12.38 10.11
C ASP A 908 14.16 12.36 10.02
N GLY A 909 13.45 12.46 11.14
CA GLY A 909 12.00 12.62 11.18
C GLY A 909 11.54 13.91 10.49
N PRO A 910 10.39 13.90 9.80
CA PRO A 910 9.87 15.11 9.17
C PRO A 910 9.47 16.14 10.23
N ASP A 911 9.44 17.42 9.83
CA ASP A 911 8.73 18.43 10.62
C ASP A 911 7.21 18.17 10.49
N TYR A 912 6.67 17.37 11.40
CA TYR A 912 5.29 16.90 11.36
C TYR A 912 4.29 18.05 11.28
N GLY A 913 4.57 19.12 12.02
CA GLY A 913 3.76 20.32 12.08
C GLY A 913 3.74 21.08 10.75
N GLU A 914 4.92 21.33 10.18
CA GLU A 914 5.03 22.02 8.90
C GLU A 914 4.48 21.20 7.72
N VAL A 915 4.57 19.86 7.77
CA VAL A 915 3.90 18.98 6.80
C VAL A 915 2.39 19.18 6.83
N ALA A 916 1.78 19.19 8.03
CA ALA A 916 0.35 19.46 8.19
C ALA A 916 -0.03 20.87 7.73
N LYS A 917 0.83 21.85 8.02
CA LYS A 917 0.60 23.25 7.64
C LYS A 917 0.65 23.45 6.13
N ALA A 918 1.62 22.85 5.46
CA ALA A 918 1.71 22.86 4.00
C ALA A 918 0.46 22.20 3.38
N ALA A 919 0.01 21.08 3.94
CA ALA A 919 -1.20 20.37 3.50
C ALA A 919 -2.48 21.21 3.61
N ALA A 920 -2.60 22.02 4.66
CA ALA A 920 -3.69 22.96 4.87
C ALA A 920 -3.53 24.30 4.11
N ASN A 921 -2.61 24.36 3.13
CA ASN A 921 -2.31 25.57 2.37
C ASN A 921 -1.93 26.78 3.27
N GLY A 922 -1.17 26.51 4.35
CA GLY A 922 -0.78 27.50 5.34
C GLY A 922 -1.85 27.79 6.41
N ASN A 923 -3.09 27.33 6.24
CA ASN A 923 -4.20 27.59 7.16
C ASN A 923 -4.28 26.56 8.30
N LEU A 924 -3.18 26.41 9.02
CA LEU A 924 -3.06 25.55 10.19
C LEU A 924 -1.98 26.14 11.09
N TRP A 925 -2.24 26.12 12.39
CA TRP A 925 -1.25 26.55 13.37
C TRP A 925 -0.52 25.33 13.93
N THR A 926 0.79 25.45 14.10
CA THR A 926 1.61 24.36 14.58
C THR A 926 2.71 24.86 15.50
N LYS A 927 3.06 24.03 16.48
CA LYS A 927 4.18 24.29 17.38
C LYS A 927 4.81 22.96 17.80
N ARG A 928 6.15 22.94 17.78
CA ARG A 928 6.94 21.89 18.42
C ARG A 928 7.28 22.30 19.85
N VAL A 929 6.98 21.44 20.81
CA VAL A 929 7.22 21.65 22.24
C VAL A 929 8.29 20.67 22.70
N ARG A 930 9.38 21.19 23.25
CA ARG A 930 10.52 20.37 23.72
C ARG A 930 10.61 20.25 25.23
N SER A 931 9.91 21.12 25.95
CA SER A 931 10.10 21.29 27.37
C SER A 931 8.77 21.46 28.11
N VAL A 932 8.75 21.06 29.37
CA VAL A 932 7.59 21.17 30.27
C VAL A 932 7.16 22.62 30.48
N GLY A 933 8.11 23.56 30.55
CA GLY A 933 7.84 24.98 30.77
C GLY A 933 7.05 25.67 29.66
N GLU A 934 7.10 25.14 28.43
CA GLU A 934 6.39 25.70 27.27
C GLU A 934 4.97 25.13 27.12
N LEU A 935 4.69 23.94 27.68
CA LEU A 935 3.52 23.14 27.34
C LEU A 935 2.20 23.87 27.61
N ASP A 936 2.03 24.42 28.81
CA ASP A 936 0.75 25.00 29.23
C ASP A 936 0.36 26.23 28.41
N VAL A 937 1.34 27.05 28.01
CA VAL A 937 1.10 28.22 27.16
C VAL A 937 0.73 27.78 25.75
N VAL A 938 1.50 26.85 25.19
CA VAL A 938 1.29 26.35 23.82
C VAL A 938 -0.02 25.58 23.69
N LEU A 939 -0.39 24.78 24.68
CA LEU A 939 -1.65 24.03 24.70
C LEU A 939 -2.84 24.98 24.76
N ARG A 940 -2.80 26.00 25.62
CA ARG A 940 -3.88 26.98 25.76
C ARG A 940 -4.07 27.80 24.49
N GLU A 941 -2.97 28.22 23.87
CA GLU A 941 -2.99 28.92 22.58
C GLU A 941 -3.54 28.01 21.46
N GLY A 942 -3.10 26.75 21.40
CA GLY A 942 -3.62 25.79 20.42
C GLY A 942 -5.13 25.56 20.56
N ILE A 943 -5.63 25.42 21.79
CA ILE A 943 -7.08 25.30 22.05
C ILE A 943 -7.82 26.56 21.59
N ARG A 944 -7.29 27.75 21.90
CA ARG A 944 -7.86 29.02 21.45
C ARG A 944 -7.97 29.09 19.93
N VAL A 945 -6.90 28.73 19.21
CA VAL A 945 -6.89 28.74 17.73
C VAL A 945 -7.97 27.81 17.15
N VAL A 946 -8.17 26.62 17.73
CA VAL A 946 -9.22 25.70 17.26
C VAL A 946 -10.63 26.27 17.52
N VAL A 947 -10.87 26.81 18.71
CA VAL A 947 -12.20 27.28 19.14
C VAL A 947 -12.57 28.62 18.50
N GLU A 948 -11.68 29.59 18.57
CA GLU A 948 -11.93 30.99 18.18
C GLU A 948 -11.62 31.24 16.71
N GLU A 949 -10.47 30.78 16.21
CA GLU A 949 -10.05 31.00 14.81
C GLU A 949 -10.56 29.92 13.85
N ARG A 950 -11.15 28.83 14.37
CA ARG A 950 -11.67 27.68 13.59
C ARG A 950 -10.63 27.07 12.65
N LYS A 951 -9.37 27.02 13.10
CA LYS A 951 -8.26 26.37 12.36
C LYS A 951 -7.82 25.10 13.07
N SER A 952 -7.44 24.08 12.31
CA SER A 952 -6.79 22.90 12.90
C SER A 952 -5.45 23.29 13.51
N VAL A 953 -5.06 22.53 14.54
CA VAL A 953 -3.78 22.70 15.24
C VAL A 953 -3.01 21.40 15.27
N VAL A 954 -1.69 21.47 15.07
CA VAL A 954 -0.78 20.34 15.32
C VAL A 954 0.25 20.72 16.35
N LEU A 955 0.28 19.99 17.46
CA LEU A 955 1.28 20.12 18.50
C LEU A 955 2.22 18.91 18.44
N ASP A 956 3.47 19.13 18.06
CA ASP A 956 4.52 18.11 18.11
C ASP A 956 5.20 18.13 19.48
N ILE A 957 4.78 17.25 20.39
CA ILE A 957 5.26 17.23 21.77
C ILE A 957 6.35 16.17 21.92
N VAL A 958 7.59 16.60 22.14
CA VAL A 958 8.70 15.70 22.46
C VAL A 958 8.48 15.14 23.87
N ILE A 959 8.44 13.82 23.96
CA ILE A 959 8.22 13.08 25.21
C ILE A 959 9.42 12.17 25.51
N ARG A 960 9.65 11.92 26.80
CA ARG A 960 10.72 11.02 27.29
C ARG A 960 10.23 9.63 27.66
#